data_AF-A0A512C7Y3-F1
#
_entry.id   AF-A0A512C7Y3-F1
#
_cell.length_a   1.000
_cell.length_b   1.000
_cell.length_c   1.000
_cell.angle_alpha   90.00
_cell.angle_beta   90.00
_cell.angle_gamma   90.00
#
_symmetry.space_group_name_H-M   'P 1'
#
loop_
_entity.id
_entity.type
_entity.pdbx_description
1 polymer ?
#
loop_
_entity_poly.entity_id
_entity_poly.type
_entity_poly.pdbx_seq_one_letter_code
_entity_poly.pdbx_strand_id
1 'polypeptide(L)'
;MKNPGIIAIAMLIWMSCGTKSNKIELSDEPRRAEILFLGHESTHHDSEKLMSILGKHLFQQGINLSYTTDPSDLNEEKLRLYDGLIIYANHEMISDEQEIALKNYIESGKALIPIHSGSFCFQNSNWFIEAVGGQFSTHGTGEFSTTITDPSHPVMDGISIFTTWDETYIHSRLNDDMTILMERAEGDKKEPYTWVREQGKGRVFYTAYGHDERTWNQPEFQKLVANGVLWAIGDKVAEQVAEFDIPQPQFEDAIIPNYENKDPAPRYQLPLSPEKSMKLVQVPVGFELQLFASEPDIINPMAIAWDDRGRLYAIETADYPNEVRQNGGNDKIKILEDTDGDGKADKITVFADGLNIPTSMVYVNGGILLSMAPDFIFLKDTDGDDKADIRETVITGWGKSDTHAGPSNLKYGFDNKIWGVLGYSGFKGETEGKALSFSQGVYRFSPDGTNLEFLGNTSNNTWGLGFTEDFNTFISTANGQHSAYLAMPNKFVKRPVNGGSVNAVHGIDSHYDMPHLTPFLRQVDWHGSYTAAAGHNFYTARNFPKAYWNRIAFVAEPTGRVLHNAIIEPKGSGFKEKNGFNLLASSDEWFSPVHAEVGPDGAVWIADWYNFIIQHNPTPKGFENGEGNAYINPLRDSKHGRIYRLIYKGGEYKTMNIDPSINKDLVSGLKSDNMFWRMTAQKLIVENNNTSIIEDLLQLIANQSLDEIGLNSPAVHALWTLHGLDALDGSNTKAIDAVIKALKHPAAGVRKSAIRVLPKSEATLLAILNANLINDENLNTRKEALLAIAEMPISADVSGFLLSASQDEKNASDEYLPQALFAAVITHPFAFDASSTALNQIDKVDSLLTLEERVGKSLIEEQYSLDRKSGVPFPPQIAGKEIRIQATISKSDEALEGIIMAQGNKTNGYSLYILNNNIYWLVKQNGKTYQAVFNGKIPDQQFVLNASLENRGKMALSIDDNQVSKSKAAGLFTKDFDQERVRIGHDNMGTSQVGNYKDRFYFNGRINPRSSYLNLKLPIEGDEPETTEPEQGQAQTNNVGSVTIKMGVIAHEMKFDKATFKVKAGQQVTIDFVNNDFMQHNLLVGKSGSLETIGKAADALARDPNGIKMNFVPKIPEIIAATPLVDPEGNESLVFTAPTTPGEYPFLCTVPGHWRIMNGIMIVE
;
A
#
# COMPACT_ATOMS: atom_id res chain seq x y z
N MET A 1 0.42 -71.69 31.08
CA MET A 1 -0.28 -72.37 29.95
C MET A 1 -1.66 -71.73 29.85
N LYS A 2 -1.78 -70.64 29.09
CA LYS A 2 -2.08 -70.53 27.64
C LYS A 2 -3.56 -70.83 27.32
N ASN A 3 -4.38 -69.77 27.20
CA ASN A 3 -4.86 -69.33 25.88
C ASN A 3 -5.48 -67.90 25.95
N PRO A 4 -4.79 -66.86 25.45
CA PRO A 4 -5.33 -65.51 25.29
C PRO A 4 -5.79 -65.33 23.83
N GLY A 5 -7.09 -65.23 23.58
CA GLY A 5 -7.61 -65.18 22.20
C GLY A 5 -8.86 -64.34 21.96
N ILE A 6 -9.44 -63.67 22.96
CA ILE A 6 -10.77 -63.01 22.76
C ILE A 6 -10.84 -61.56 23.30
N ILE A 7 -9.85 -61.08 24.06
CA ILE A 7 -9.92 -59.71 24.65
C ILE A 7 -9.18 -58.64 23.82
N ALA A 8 -8.42 -59.03 22.77
CA ALA A 8 -7.64 -58.09 21.96
C ALA A 8 -8.41 -57.43 20.79
N ILE A 9 -9.64 -57.87 20.46
CA ILE A 9 -10.37 -57.35 19.28
C ILE A 9 -11.37 -56.23 19.65
N ALA A 10 -11.72 -56.07 20.93
CA ALA A 10 -12.63 -55.01 21.37
C ALA A 10 -11.93 -53.69 21.75
N MET A 11 -10.62 -53.70 22.05
CA MET A 11 -9.86 -52.47 22.38
C MET A 11 -9.15 -51.83 21.18
N LEU A 12 -9.07 -52.52 20.03
CA LEU A 12 -8.46 -51.98 18.81
C LEU A 12 -9.43 -51.19 17.90
N ILE A 13 -10.71 -51.11 18.26
CA ILE A 13 -11.71 -50.28 17.55
C ILE A 13 -11.84 -48.87 18.19
N TRP A 14 -11.21 -48.63 19.35
CA TRP A 14 -11.24 -47.34 20.08
C TRP A 14 -9.86 -46.68 20.20
N MET A 15 -8.94 -46.95 19.27
CA MET A 15 -7.68 -46.20 19.07
C MET A 15 -7.43 -45.88 17.59
N SER A 16 -8.50 -45.65 16.84
CA SER A 16 -8.48 -44.86 15.61
C SER A 16 -9.36 -43.62 15.80
N CYS A 17 -9.06 -42.84 16.84
CA CYS A 17 -9.35 -41.41 16.81
C CYS A 17 -8.22 -40.74 16.03
N GLY A 18 -8.11 -41.09 14.74
CA GLY A 18 -7.63 -40.11 13.78
C GLY A 18 -8.62 -38.96 13.85
N THR A 19 -8.11 -37.75 14.07
CA THR A 19 -8.84 -36.51 13.86
C THR A 19 -9.63 -36.65 12.55
N LYS A 20 -10.95 -36.81 12.64
CA LYS A 20 -11.83 -36.62 11.50
C LYS A 20 -11.65 -35.15 11.13
N SER A 21 -10.73 -34.88 10.21
CA SER A 21 -10.79 -33.67 9.39
C SER A 21 -12.22 -33.64 8.85
N ASN A 22 -13.01 -32.66 9.27
CA ASN A 22 -14.27 -32.33 8.63
C ASN A 22 -13.90 -31.90 7.21
N LYS A 23 -13.83 -32.87 6.29
CA LYS A 23 -13.46 -32.62 4.92
C LYS A 23 -14.57 -31.77 4.30
N ILE A 24 -14.27 -30.52 3.99
CA ILE A 24 -15.15 -29.66 3.18
C ILE A 24 -15.31 -30.32 1.81
N GLU A 25 -16.56 -30.52 1.42
CA GLU A 25 -17.00 -31.04 0.12
C GLU A 25 -17.93 -30.02 -0.55
N LEU A 26 -18.00 -30.06 -1.88
CA LEU A 26 -18.92 -29.24 -2.65
C LEU A 26 -20.36 -29.73 -2.47
N SER A 27 -21.32 -28.81 -2.49
CA SER A 27 -22.74 -29.14 -2.34
C SER A 27 -23.27 -29.94 -3.54
N ASP A 28 -24.20 -30.86 -3.26
CA ASP A 28 -24.99 -31.55 -4.28
C ASP A 28 -26.22 -30.74 -4.74
N GLU A 29 -26.56 -29.65 -4.04
CA GLU A 29 -27.64 -28.71 -4.40
C GLU A 29 -27.24 -27.80 -5.58
N PRO A 30 -28.21 -27.13 -6.24
CA PRO A 30 -27.92 -26.12 -7.27
C PRO A 30 -26.92 -25.08 -6.80
N ARG A 31 -25.87 -24.85 -7.60
CA ARG A 31 -24.73 -23.98 -7.27
C ARG A 31 -23.97 -23.57 -8.53
N ARG A 32 -23.09 -22.58 -8.37
CA ARG A 32 -22.08 -22.23 -9.39
C ARG A 32 -20.99 -23.32 -9.47
N ALA A 33 -20.36 -23.44 -10.64
CA ALA A 33 -19.18 -24.29 -10.83
C ALA A 33 -17.95 -23.62 -10.22
N GLU A 34 -17.11 -24.38 -9.52
CA GLU A 34 -15.90 -23.87 -8.87
C GLU A 34 -14.66 -24.33 -9.64
N ILE A 35 -13.89 -23.39 -10.21
CA ILE A 35 -12.74 -23.71 -11.05
C ILE A 35 -11.46 -23.13 -10.46
N LEU A 36 -10.44 -23.97 -10.29
CA LEU A 36 -9.10 -23.51 -9.94
C LEU A 36 -8.39 -23.05 -11.22
N PHE A 37 -7.81 -21.85 -11.21
CA PHE A 37 -7.02 -21.29 -12.29
C PHE A 37 -5.56 -21.26 -11.85
N LEU A 38 -4.74 -22.13 -12.46
CA LEU A 38 -3.29 -22.16 -12.25
C LEU A 38 -2.60 -21.25 -13.28
N GLY A 39 -2.05 -20.15 -12.76
CA GLY A 39 -1.21 -19.19 -13.47
C GLY A 39 0.28 -19.34 -13.15
N HIS A 40 1.05 -18.31 -13.48
CA HIS A 40 2.45 -18.15 -13.08
C HIS A 40 2.86 -16.68 -12.96
N GLU A 41 3.96 -16.40 -12.25
CA GLU A 41 4.50 -15.05 -12.08
C GLU A 41 5.30 -14.63 -13.33
N SER A 42 4.60 -14.23 -14.40
CA SER A 42 5.18 -13.80 -15.67
C SER A 42 4.37 -12.65 -16.26
N THR A 43 5.03 -11.66 -16.86
CA THR A 43 4.38 -10.57 -17.59
C THR A 43 4.18 -10.88 -19.08
N HIS A 44 4.77 -11.96 -19.59
CA HIS A 44 4.61 -12.37 -21.00
C HIS A 44 3.29 -13.11 -21.23
N HIS A 45 2.89 -13.93 -20.26
CA HIS A 45 1.57 -14.55 -20.17
C HIS A 45 0.98 -14.12 -18.83
N ASP A 46 0.55 -12.85 -18.75
CA ASP A 46 0.09 -12.21 -17.51
C ASP A 46 -1.24 -12.82 -17.04
N SER A 47 -1.10 -13.97 -16.39
CA SER A 47 -2.21 -14.80 -15.97
C SER A 47 -3.10 -14.11 -14.92
N GLU A 48 -2.53 -13.21 -14.10
CA GLU A 48 -3.29 -12.46 -13.09
C GLU A 48 -4.25 -11.46 -13.76
N LYS A 49 -3.73 -10.70 -14.73
CA LYS A 49 -4.50 -9.75 -15.53
C LYS A 49 -5.57 -10.45 -16.38
N LEU A 50 -5.17 -11.48 -17.11
CA LEU A 50 -6.04 -12.17 -18.07
C LEU A 50 -7.16 -12.96 -17.37
N MET A 51 -6.87 -13.60 -16.22
CA MET A 51 -7.89 -14.24 -15.38
C MET A 51 -9.01 -13.26 -15.03
N SER A 52 -8.68 -12.01 -14.67
CA SER A 52 -9.68 -11.01 -14.28
C SER A 52 -10.60 -10.61 -15.44
N ILE A 53 -10.10 -10.61 -16.69
CA ILE A 53 -10.92 -10.37 -17.90
C ILE A 53 -11.95 -11.50 -18.07
N LEU A 54 -11.47 -12.75 -18.04
CA LEU A 54 -12.30 -13.92 -18.25
C LEU A 54 -13.28 -14.16 -17.10
N GLY A 55 -12.84 -13.94 -15.85
CA GLY A 55 -13.64 -14.13 -14.64
C GLY A 55 -14.92 -13.31 -14.65
N LYS A 56 -14.89 -12.08 -15.17
CA LYS A 56 -16.10 -11.24 -15.35
C LYS A 56 -17.15 -11.92 -16.22
N HIS A 57 -16.74 -12.52 -17.33
CA HIS A 57 -17.64 -13.18 -18.26
C HIS A 57 -18.14 -14.52 -17.70
N LEU A 58 -17.21 -15.35 -17.22
CA LEU A 58 -17.52 -16.68 -16.68
C LEU A 58 -18.44 -16.61 -15.45
N PHE A 59 -18.28 -15.58 -14.61
CA PHE A 59 -19.18 -15.37 -13.48
C PHE A 59 -20.63 -15.16 -13.92
N GLN A 60 -20.89 -14.47 -15.03
CA GLN A 60 -22.25 -14.31 -15.57
C GLN A 60 -22.85 -15.63 -16.07
N GLN A 61 -22.01 -16.60 -16.42
CA GLN A 61 -22.40 -17.94 -16.86
C GLN A 61 -22.47 -18.97 -15.73
N GLY A 62 -22.35 -18.56 -14.46
CA GLY A 62 -22.43 -19.47 -13.33
C GLY A 62 -21.13 -20.16 -12.97
N ILE A 63 -19.98 -19.64 -13.40
CA ILE A 63 -18.65 -20.21 -13.15
C ILE A 63 -17.82 -19.24 -12.28
N ASN A 64 -17.34 -19.74 -11.15
CA ASN A 64 -16.43 -19.03 -10.26
C ASN A 64 -14.98 -19.44 -10.54
N LEU A 65 -14.06 -18.47 -10.54
CA LEU A 65 -12.62 -18.70 -10.66
C LEU A 65 -11.92 -18.42 -9.34
N SER A 66 -11.03 -19.33 -8.92
CA SER A 66 -10.05 -19.12 -7.85
C SER A 66 -8.64 -19.17 -8.44
N TYR A 67 -7.81 -18.16 -8.19
CA TYR A 67 -6.48 -18.06 -8.80
C TYR A 67 -5.36 -18.53 -7.88
N THR A 68 -4.34 -19.17 -8.46
CA THR A 68 -3.08 -19.49 -7.80
C THR A 68 -1.92 -19.49 -8.80
N THR A 69 -0.72 -19.12 -8.34
CA THR A 69 0.52 -19.28 -9.10
C THR A 69 1.41 -20.40 -8.55
N ASP A 70 0.98 -21.08 -7.48
CA ASP A 70 1.78 -22.07 -6.77
C ASP A 70 1.39 -23.50 -7.20
N PRO A 71 2.26 -24.23 -7.92
CA PRO A 71 2.00 -25.62 -8.27
C PRO A 71 1.79 -26.54 -7.07
N SER A 72 2.22 -26.15 -5.86
CA SER A 72 1.97 -26.92 -4.63
C SER A 72 0.48 -27.06 -4.30
N ASP A 73 -0.37 -26.19 -4.85
CA ASP A 73 -1.84 -26.30 -4.78
C ASP A 73 -2.38 -27.49 -5.61
N LEU A 74 -1.57 -28.13 -6.47
CA LEU A 74 -1.94 -29.37 -7.16
C LEU A 74 -1.81 -30.58 -6.23
N ASN A 75 -2.65 -30.61 -5.20
CA ASN A 75 -2.72 -31.70 -4.23
C ASN A 75 -4.17 -32.14 -3.98
N GLU A 76 -4.38 -33.34 -3.44
CA GLU A 76 -5.72 -33.91 -3.25
C GLU A 76 -6.63 -33.07 -2.35
N GLU A 77 -6.07 -32.40 -1.33
CA GLU A 77 -6.85 -31.59 -0.39
C GLU A 77 -7.40 -30.33 -1.04
N LYS A 78 -6.60 -29.67 -1.87
CA LYS A 78 -6.99 -28.45 -2.57
C LYS A 78 -7.88 -28.77 -3.78
N LEU A 79 -7.47 -29.71 -4.63
CA LEU A 79 -8.17 -30.04 -5.87
C LEU A 79 -9.60 -30.54 -5.63
N ARG A 80 -9.87 -31.28 -4.54
CA ARG A 80 -11.23 -31.77 -4.25
C ARG A 80 -12.28 -30.66 -4.07
N LEU A 81 -11.83 -29.43 -3.79
CA LEU A 81 -12.69 -28.28 -3.61
C LEU A 81 -13.21 -27.71 -4.94
N TYR A 82 -12.74 -28.22 -6.07
CA TYR A 82 -13.07 -27.69 -7.40
C TYR A 82 -13.74 -28.74 -8.28
N ASP A 83 -14.43 -28.27 -9.32
CA ASP A 83 -15.01 -29.07 -10.39
C ASP A 83 -14.07 -29.21 -11.59
N GLY A 84 -13.15 -28.26 -11.74
CA GLY A 84 -12.18 -28.22 -12.82
C GLY A 84 -10.90 -27.47 -12.50
N LEU A 85 -9.90 -27.67 -13.34
CA LEU A 85 -8.63 -26.94 -13.34
C LEU A 85 -8.40 -26.28 -14.70
N ILE A 86 -8.33 -24.96 -14.71
CA ILE A 86 -7.77 -24.19 -15.84
C ILE A 86 -6.26 -24.07 -15.65
N ILE A 87 -5.49 -24.29 -16.72
CA ILE A 87 -4.04 -24.06 -16.73
C ILE A 87 -3.70 -23.04 -17.81
N TYR A 88 -3.13 -21.91 -17.39
CA TYR A 88 -2.58 -20.88 -18.26
C TYR A 88 -1.24 -20.42 -17.67
N ALA A 89 -0.20 -21.19 -17.95
CA ALA A 89 1.12 -21.04 -17.34
C ALA A 89 2.19 -21.74 -18.20
N ASN A 90 3.45 -21.53 -17.84
CA ASN A 90 4.62 -22.21 -18.40
C ASN A 90 5.43 -22.92 -17.30
N HIS A 91 4.78 -23.70 -16.43
CA HIS A 91 5.49 -24.49 -15.42
C HIS A 91 6.20 -25.67 -16.08
N GLU A 92 7.52 -25.68 -16.11
CA GLU A 92 8.29 -26.71 -16.85
C GLU A 92 8.11 -28.12 -16.27
N MET A 93 8.03 -28.23 -14.94
CA MET A 93 8.03 -29.50 -14.23
C MET A 93 6.87 -29.65 -13.25
N ILE A 94 6.42 -30.88 -13.06
CA ILE A 94 5.51 -31.32 -11.99
C ILE A 94 6.20 -32.38 -11.13
N SER A 95 5.94 -32.41 -9.82
CA SER A 95 6.42 -33.49 -8.95
C SER A 95 5.59 -34.76 -9.13
N ASP A 96 6.15 -35.92 -8.76
CA ASP A 96 5.43 -37.21 -8.83
C ASP A 96 4.13 -37.17 -8.00
N GLU A 97 4.16 -36.57 -6.81
CA GLU A 97 2.98 -36.43 -5.95
C GLU A 97 1.90 -35.53 -6.57
N GLN A 98 2.32 -34.42 -7.18
CA GLN A 98 1.40 -33.50 -7.87
C GLN A 98 0.79 -34.16 -9.10
N GLU A 99 1.58 -34.90 -9.89
CA GLU A 99 1.09 -35.64 -11.05
C GLU A 99 0.06 -36.70 -10.62
N ILE A 100 0.34 -37.47 -9.56
CA ILE A 100 -0.59 -38.48 -9.04
C ILE A 100 -1.90 -37.82 -8.59
N ALA A 101 -1.82 -36.71 -7.85
CA ALA A 101 -3.00 -35.99 -7.37
C ALA A 101 -3.84 -35.45 -8.55
N LEU A 102 -3.20 -34.82 -9.52
CA LEU A 102 -3.85 -34.29 -10.71
C LEU A 102 -4.47 -35.42 -11.54
N LYS A 103 -3.75 -36.53 -11.73
CA LYS A 103 -4.26 -37.70 -12.44
C LYS A 103 -5.50 -38.29 -11.79
N ASN A 104 -5.44 -38.55 -10.49
CA ASN A 104 -6.57 -39.07 -9.74
C ASN A 104 -7.77 -38.12 -9.81
N TYR A 105 -7.51 -36.81 -9.69
CA TYR A 105 -8.55 -35.78 -9.78
C TYR A 105 -9.27 -35.82 -11.14
N ILE A 106 -8.54 -35.75 -12.25
CA ILE A 106 -9.13 -35.75 -13.59
C ILE A 106 -9.80 -37.10 -13.91
N GLU A 107 -9.10 -38.22 -13.70
CA GLU A 107 -9.64 -39.55 -14.03
C GLU A 107 -10.86 -39.93 -13.19
N SER A 108 -11.10 -39.27 -12.05
CA SER A 108 -12.30 -39.43 -11.23
C SER A 108 -13.57 -38.77 -11.82
N GLY A 109 -13.42 -37.88 -12.81
CA GLY A 109 -14.54 -37.18 -13.45
C GLY A 109 -14.46 -35.65 -13.43
N LYS A 110 -13.31 -35.06 -13.06
CA LYS A 110 -13.13 -33.61 -12.95
C LYS A 110 -12.52 -33.03 -14.23
N ALA A 111 -12.73 -31.73 -14.46
CA ALA A 111 -12.36 -31.09 -15.71
C ALA A 111 -10.88 -30.70 -15.76
N LEU A 112 -10.25 -30.87 -16.93
CA LEU A 112 -8.95 -30.28 -17.27
C LEU A 112 -9.13 -29.30 -18.44
N ILE A 113 -8.77 -28.04 -18.24
CA ILE A 113 -8.98 -26.95 -19.20
C ILE A 113 -7.66 -26.19 -19.45
N PRO A 114 -6.71 -26.74 -20.21
CA PRO A 114 -5.51 -26.00 -20.56
C PRO A 114 -5.84 -24.98 -21.67
N ILE A 115 -5.32 -23.76 -21.53
CA ILE A 115 -5.51 -22.68 -22.49
C ILE A 115 -4.14 -22.22 -22.96
N HIS A 116 -3.96 -22.09 -24.28
CA HIS A 116 -2.76 -21.55 -24.91
C HIS A 116 -1.48 -22.25 -24.39
N SER A 117 -0.70 -21.53 -23.57
CA SER A 117 0.52 -21.98 -22.91
C SER A 117 0.36 -23.23 -22.04
N GLY A 118 -0.85 -23.56 -21.60
CA GLY A 118 -1.13 -24.77 -20.82
C GLY A 118 -0.66 -26.07 -21.47
N SER A 119 -0.56 -26.15 -22.81
CA SER A 119 0.00 -27.31 -23.54
C SER A 119 1.53 -27.43 -23.47
N PHE A 120 2.21 -26.43 -22.90
CA PHE A 120 3.66 -26.41 -22.64
C PHE A 120 4.02 -26.71 -21.18
N CYS A 121 3.04 -26.82 -20.29
CA CYS A 121 3.28 -27.18 -18.90
C CYS A 121 3.73 -28.63 -18.73
N PHE A 122 4.45 -28.89 -17.64
CA PHE A 122 4.77 -30.21 -17.11
C PHE A 122 5.40 -31.16 -18.13
N GLN A 123 6.44 -30.69 -18.82
CA GLN A 123 7.09 -31.39 -19.93
C GLN A 123 7.75 -32.71 -19.51
N ASN A 124 7.99 -32.89 -18.21
CA ASN A 124 8.48 -34.13 -17.62
C ASN A 124 7.39 -35.21 -17.47
N SER A 125 6.11 -34.87 -17.64
CA SER A 125 4.97 -35.77 -17.48
C SER A 125 4.40 -36.22 -18.82
N ASN A 126 4.70 -37.47 -19.21
CA ASN A 126 4.06 -38.07 -20.40
C ASN A 126 2.54 -38.20 -20.23
N TRP A 127 2.08 -38.49 -19.02
CA TRP A 127 0.66 -38.59 -18.73
C TRP A 127 -0.05 -37.25 -18.96
N PHE A 128 0.51 -36.13 -18.49
CA PHE A 128 -0.11 -34.82 -18.68
C PHE A 128 -0.21 -34.47 -20.18
N ILE A 129 0.86 -34.68 -20.94
CA ILE A 129 0.88 -34.44 -22.40
C ILE A 129 -0.22 -35.26 -23.10
N GLU A 130 -0.34 -36.55 -22.77
CA GLU A 130 -1.39 -37.42 -23.31
C GLU A 130 -2.79 -36.99 -22.85
N ALA A 131 -2.95 -36.52 -21.61
CA ALA A 131 -4.22 -36.03 -21.09
C ALA A 131 -4.71 -34.77 -21.81
N VAL A 132 -3.82 -33.78 -22.04
CA VAL A 132 -4.12 -32.57 -22.84
C VAL A 132 -4.46 -32.93 -24.29
N GLY A 133 -3.82 -33.96 -24.84
CA GLY A 133 -4.04 -34.47 -26.19
C GLY A 133 -3.09 -33.91 -27.24
N GLY A 134 -2.20 -33.00 -26.87
CA GLY A 134 -1.16 -32.43 -27.73
C GLY A 134 -0.19 -31.58 -26.93
N GLN A 135 1.04 -31.46 -27.43
CA GLN A 135 2.10 -30.67 -26.80
C GLN A 135 2.47 -29.49 -27.69
N PHE A 136 2.63 -28.31 -27.10
CA PHE A 136 3.24 -27.17 -27.81
C PHE A 136 4.58 -27.56 -28.45
N SER A 137 4.82 -27.12 -29.69
CA SER A 137 6.10 -27.33 -30.38
C SER A 137 6.76 -26.02 -30.80
N THR A 138 6.06 -25.20 -31.58
CA THR A 138 6.59 -23.93 -32.11
C THR A 138 5.46 -22.92 -32.26
N HIS A 139 5.78 -21.63 -32.36
CA HIS A 139 4.82 -20.58 -32.61
C HIS A 139 5.28 -19.62 -33.71
N GLY A 140 4.31 -18.97 -34.35
CA GLY A 140 4.48 -17.70 -35.04
C GLY A 140 3.63 -16.61 -34.37
N THR A 141 3.45 -15.47 -35.04
CA THR A 141 2.51 -14.42 -34.62
C THR A 141 1.77 -13.84 -35.82
N GLY A 142 0.55 -13.39 -35.61
CA GLY A 142 -0.21 -12.70 -36.66
C GLY A 142 -1.71 -12.75 -36.45
N GLU A 143 -2.43 -12.05 -37.32
CA GLU A 143 -3.88 -12.16 -37.42
C GLU A 143 -4.27 -13.42 -38.18
N PHE A 144 -5.23 -14.17 -37.65
CA PHE A 144 -5.78 -15.33 -38.33
C PHE A 144 -7.22 -15.59 -37.88
N SER A 145 -7.86 -16.49 -38.60
CA SER A 145 -9.14 -17.10 -38.23
C SER A 145 -9.03 -18.61 -38.31
N THR A 146 -9.84 -19.30 -37.53
CA THR A 146 -10.00 -20.75 -37.61
C THR A 146 -11.23 -21.13 -38.43
N THR A 147 -11.28 -22.39 -38.86
CA THR A 147 -12.48 -23.02 -39.42
C THR A 147 -13.09 -23.92 -38.37
N ILE A 148 -14.42 -23.82 -38.18
CA ILE A 148 -15.18 -24.70 -37.30
C ILE A 148 -15.41 -26.04 -38.02
N THR A 149 -14.95 -27.14 -37.42
CA THR A 149 -15.04 -28.50 -38.00
C THR A 149 -16.29 -29.25 -37.55
N ASP A 150 -16.77 -29.01 -36.33
CA ASP A 150 -18.02 -29.57 -35.81
C ASP A 150 -18.88 -28.48 -35.15
N PRO A 151 -19.73 -27.78 -35.92
CA PRO A 151 -20.60 -26.74 -35.39
C PRO A 151 -21.74 -27.28 -34.52
N SER A 152 -21.96 -28.60 -34.49
CA SER A 152 -23.04 -29.22 -33.71
C SER A 152 -22.64 -29.56 -32.27
N HIS A 153 -21.33 -29.55 -31.97
CA HIS A 153 -20.82 -29.83 -30.65
C HIS A 153 -21.23 -28.73 -29.65
N PRO A 154 -21.63 -29.06 -28.40
CA PRO A 154 -22.09 -28.07 -27.42
C PRO A 154 -21.10 -26.93 -27.15
N VAL A 155 -19.79 -27.23 -27.19
CA VAL A 155 -18.73 -26.22 -27.03
C VAL A 155 -18.83 -25.10 -28.08
N MET A 156 -19.35 -25.41 -29.26
CA MET A 156 -19.42 -24.49 -30.41
C MET A 156 -20.73 -23.69 -30.46
N ASP A 157 -21.63 -23.87 -29.50
CA ASP A 157 -22.96 -23.25 -29.54
C ASP A 157 -22.89 -21.72 -29.57
N GLY A 158 -23.49 -21.16 -30.62
CA GLY A 158 -23.53 -19.73 -30.91
C GLY A 158 -22.16 -19.05 -30.97
N ILE A 159 -21.12 -19.77 -31.39
CA ILE A 159 -19.79 -19.22 -31.69
C ILE A 159 -19.70 -18.98 -33.19
N SER A 160 -19.31 -17.76 -33.58
CA SER A 160 -19.00 -17.42 -34.97
C SER A 160 -17.49 -17.41 -35.19
N ILE A 161 -17.06 -17.58 -36.45
CA ILE A 161 -15.66 -17.40 -36.81
C ILE A 161 -15.30 -15.93 -36.55
N PHE A 162 -14.20 -15.71 -35.83
CA PHE A 162 -13.65 -14.39 -35.55
C PHE A 162 -12.18 -14.31 -35.97
N THR A 163 -11.69 -13.09 -36.17
CA THR A 163 -10.28 -12.81 -36.45
C THR A 163 -9.68 -12.14 -35.25
N THR A 164 -8.52 -12.63 -34.81
CA THR A 164 -7.75 -12.02 -33.74
C THR A 164 -6.26 -12.14 -34.07
N TRP A 165 -5.46 -11.22 -33.54
CA TRP A 165 -4.03 -11.41 -33.48
C TRP A 165 -3.72 -12.33 -32.30
N ASP A 166 -2.86 -13.33 -32.51
CA ASP A 166 -2.41 -14.22 -31.44
C ASP A 166 -1.00 -14.79 -31.74
N GLU A 167 -0.43 -15.50 -30.77
CA GLU A 167 0.66 -16.43 -31.02
C GLU A 167 0.12 -17.71 -31.67
N THR A 168 0.50 -17.94 -32.91
CA THR A 168 -0.01 -19.05 -33.72
C THR A 168 0.75 -20.33 -33.42
N TYR A 169 0.19 -21.17 -32.56
CA TYR A 169 0.82 -22.42 -32.14
C TYR A 169 0.78 -23.51 -33.23
N ILE A 170 1.80 -24.37 -33.20
CA ILE A 170 1.88 -25.67 -33.86
C ILE A 170 2.17 -26.71 -32.78
N HIS A 171 1.46 -27.83 -32.82
CA HIS A 171 1.54 -28.88 -31.81
C HIS A 171 2.30 -30.11 -32.33
N SER A 172 2.87 -30.86 -31.40
CA SER A 172 3.45 -32.18 -31.60
C SER A 172 2.76 -33.18 -30.67
N ARG A 173 2.97 -34.49 -30.90
CA ARG A 173 2.39 -35.57 -30.07
C ARG A 173 0.85 -35.48 -29.94
N LEU A 174 0.19 -35.15 -31.04
CA LEU A 174 -1.27 -35.12 -31.12
C LEU A 174 -1.83 -36.54 -30.94
N ASN A 175 -2.83 -36.70 -30.08
CA ASN A 175 -3.54 -37.96 -29.90
C ASN A 175 -4.51 -38.27 -31.05
N ASP A 176 -4.66 -39.55 -31.40
CA ASP A 176 -5.60 -39.97 -32.45
C ASP A 176 -7.08 -39.92 -32.03
N ASP A 177 -7.37 -39.79 -30.73
CA ASP A 177 -8.72 -39.91 -30.14
C ASP A 177 -9.36 -38.56 -29.75
N MET A 178 -8.77 -37.44 -30.16
CA MET A 178 -9.34 -36.12 -29.92
C MET A 178 -10.47 -35.79 -30.90
N THR A 179 -11.47 -35.04 -30.45
CA THR A 179 -12.47 -34.41 -31.32
C THR A 179 -12.06 -32.98 -31.59
N ILE A 180 -11.59 -32.71 -32.81
CA ILE A 180 -11.18 -31.37 -33.26
C ILE A 180 -12.43 -30.54 -33.53
N LEU A 181 -12.51 -29.37 -32.91
CA LEU A 181 -13.61 -28.41 -33.04
C LEU A 181 -13.24 -27.21 -33.92
N MET A 182 -11.97 -26.81 -33.92
CA MET A 182 -11.44 -25.75 -34.78
C MET A 182 -10.08 -26.10 -35.37
N GLU A 183 -9.85 -25.71 -36.62
CA GLU A 183 -8.57 -25.83 -37.32
C GLU A 183 -8.07 -24.46 -37.82
N ARG A 184 -6.76 -24.21 -37.70
CA ARG A 184 -6.07 -23.05 -38.31
C ARG A 184 -5.33 -23.49 -39.57
N ALA A 185 -5.37 -22.67 -40.62
CA ALA A 185 -4.54 -22.91 -41.80
C ALA A 185 -3.06 -22.62 -41.50
N GLU A 186 -2.17 -23.55 -41.82
CA GLU A 186 -0.71 -23.45 -41.68
C GLU A 186 -0.06 -23.93 -42.98
N GLY A 187 0.11 -23.00 -43.94
CA GLY A 187 0.44 -23.36 -45.32
C GLY A 187 -0.63 -24.27 -45.94
N ASP A 188 -0.22 -25.45 -46.42
CA ASP A 188 -1.14 -26.47 -46.97
C ASP A 188 -1.73 -27.40 -45.90
N LYS A 189 -1.38 -27.21 -44.62
CA LYS A 189 -1.85 -28.04 -43.51
C LYS A 189 -2.99 -27.37 -42.73
N LYS A 190 -3.80 -28.21 -42.09
CA LYS A 190 -4.83 -27.82 -41.13
C LYS A 190 -4.32 -28.20 -39.73
N GLU A 191 -3.96 -27.20 -38.96
CA GLU A 191 -3.46 -27.37 -37.60
C GLU A 191 -4.65 -27.40 -36.61
N PRO A 192 -4.81 -28.46 -35.80
CA PRO A 192 -5.80 -28.49 -34.73
C PRO A 192 -5.56 -27.32 -33.77
N TYR A 193 -6.61 -26.55 -33.50
CA TYR A 193 -6.50 -25.31 -32.72
C TYR A 193 -7.43 -25.26 -31.51
N THR A 194 -8.52 -26.03 -31.54
CA THR A 194 -9.38 -26.27 -30.38
C THR A 194 -9.93 -27.67 -30.48
N TRP A 195 -9.88 -28.43 -29.39
CA TRP A 195 -10.35 -29.81 -29.33
C TRP A 195 -10.86 -30.19 -27.96
N VAL A 196 -11.57 -31.32 -27.92
CA VAL A 196 -11.98 -31.99 -26.70
C VAL A 196 -11.56 -33.45 -26.69
N ARG A 197 -11.31 -34.02 -25.51
CA ARG A 197 -11.17 -35.48 -25.31
C ARG A 197 -11.64 -35.93 -23.94
N GLU A 198 -11.63 -37.23 -23.71
CA GLU A 198 -11.90 -37.84 -22.41
C GLU A 198 -10.61 -38.45 -21.82
N GLN A 199 -10.41 -38.31 -20.52
CA GLN A 199 -9.33 -38.93 -19.76
C GLN A 199 -9.90 -39.61 -18.52
N GLY A 200 -9.91 -40.95 -18.52
CA GLY A 200 -10.64 -41.71 -17.49
C GLY A 200 -12.13 -41.38 -17.53
N LYS A 201 -12.69 -40.83 -16.46
CA LYS A 201 -14.05 -40.27 -16.44
C LYS A 201 -14.11 -38.75 -16.66
N GLY A 202 -12.96 -38.08 -16.66
CA GLY A 202 -12.85 -36.64 -16.81
C GLY A 202 -12.94 -36.21 -18.27
N ARG A 203 -13.33 -34.96 -18.48
CA ARG A 203 -13.39 -34.33 -19.80
C ARG A 203 -12.31 -33.25 -19.89
N VAL A 204 -11.68 -33.17 -21.06
CA VAL A 204 -10.59 -32.24 -21.36
C VAL A 204 -11.02 -31.31 -22.49
N PHE A 205 -10.92 -30.02 -22.28
CA PHE A 205 -11.14 -28.99 -23.30
C PHE A 205 -9.85 -28.19 -23.45
N TYR A 206 -9.32 -28.10 -24.67
CA TYR A 206 -8.14 -27.31 -24.97
C TYR A 206 -8.41 -26.33 -26.12
N THR A 207 -7.87 -25.12 -25.98
CA THR A 207 -7.78 -24.15 -27.07
C THR A 207 -6.40 -23.52 -27.11
N ALA A 208 -5.82 -23.39 -28.31
CA ALA A 208 -4.55 -22.74 -28.54
C ALA A 208 -4.64 -21.21 -28.62
N TYR A 209 -5.86 -20.65 -28.63
CA TYR A 209 -6.08 -19.20 -28.51
C TYR A 209 -5.67 -18.69 -27.12
N GLY A 210 -5.15 -17.47 -27.05
CA GLY A 210 -5.11 -16.71 -25.80
C GLY A 210 -3.75 -16.16 -25.36
N HIS A 211 -2.90 -15.67 -26.25
CA HIS A 211 -1.64 -15.03 -25.86
C HIS A 211 -1.83 -13.79 -25.00
N ASP A 212 -2.74 -12.88 -25.36
CA ASP A 212 -2.95 -11.62 -24.66
C ASP A 212 -4.39 -11.07 -24.74
N GLU A 213 -4.61 -9.90 -24.13
CA GLU A 213 -5.88 -9.17 -24.08
C GLU A 213 -6.62 -9.06 -25.41
N ARG A 214 -5.94 -9.03 -26.56
CA ARG A 214 -6.61 -8.88 -27.87
C ARG A 214 -7.52 -10.05 -28.18
N THR A 215 -7.11 -11.26 -27.81
CA THR A 215 -7.93 -12.47 -27.89
C THR A 215 -8.87 -12.58 -26.69
N TRP A 216 -8.38 -12.29 -25.48
CA TRP A 216 -9.19 -12.45 -24.26
C TRP A 216 -10.38 -11.48 -24.15
N ASN A 217 -10.32 -10.33 -24.84
CA ASN A 217 -11.43 -9.39 -24.95
C ASN A 217 -12.41 -9.73 -26.09
N GLN A 218 -12.15 -10.76 -26.92
CA GLN A 218 -13.10 -11.18 -27.95
C GLN A 218 -14.31 -11.87 -27.30
N PRO A 219 -15.56 -11.42 -27.57
CA PRO A 219 -16.76 -12.08 -27.06
C PRO A 219 -16.84 -13.56 -27.46
N GLU A 220 -16.41 -13.89 -28.68
CA GLU A 220 -16.40 -15.25 -29.19
C GLU A 220 -15.41 -16.15 -28.44
N PHE A 221 -14.23 -15.62 -28.05
CA PHE A 221 -13.27 -16.37 -27.24
C PHE A 221 -13.78 -16.57 -25.81
N GLN A 222 -14.33 -15.54 -25.18
CA GLN A 222 -14.92 -15.65 -23.84
C GLN A 222 -16.03 -16.70 -23.81
N LYS A 223 -16.89 -16.72 -24.85
CA LYS A 223 -17.95 -17.71 -25.02
C LYS A 223 -17.40 -19.12 -25.30
N LEU A 224 -16.35 -19.23 -26.11
CA LEU A 224 -15.66 -20.49 -26.36
C LEU A 224 -15.16 -21.13 -25.07
N VAL A 225 -14.48 -20.35 -24.23
CA VAL A 225 -13.98 -20.83 -22.95
C VAL A 225 -15.13 -21.16 -22.00
N ALA A 226 -16.18 -20.34 -21.94
CA ALA A 226 -17.37 -20.63 -21.12
C ALA A 226 -18.04 -21.96 -21.49
N ASN A 227 -18.32 -22.17 -22.77
CA ASN A 227 -18.92 -23.40 -23.27
C ASN A 227 -17.98 -24.60 -23.05
N GLY A 228 -16.67 -24.41 -23.26
CA GLY A 228 -15.64 -25.41 -22.99
C GLY A 228 -15.61 -25.86 -21.53
N VAL A 229 -15.65 -24.91 -20.59
CA VAL A 229 -15.71 -25.19 -19.15
C VAL A 229 -17.00 -25.93 -18.78
N LEU A 230 -18.18 -25.43 -19.21
CA LEU A 230 -19.48 -26.06 -18.90
C LEU A 230 -19.58 -27.48 -19.45
N TRP A 231 -18.99 -27.75 -20.61
CA TRP A 231 -18.93 -29.11 -21.15
C TRP A 231 -17.96 -29.99 -20.34
N ALA A 232 -16.79 -29.46 -19.95
CA ALA A 232 -15.74 -30.22 -19.30
C ALA A 232 -16.04 -30.58 -17.84
N ILE A 233 -16.80 -29.76 -17.10
CA ILE A 233 -17.21 -30.06 -15.70
C ILE A 233 -18.21 -31.23 -15.59
N GLY A 234 -18.72 -31.73 -16.72
CA GLY A 234 -19.62 -32.87 -16.77
C GLY A 234 -21.08 -32.51 -16.52
N ASP A 235 -21.97 -33.40 -16.96
CA ASP A 235 -23.41 -33.13 -17.08
C ASP A 235 -24.07 -32.81 -15.73
N LYS A 236 -23.66 -33.51 -14.65
CA LYS A 236 -24.18 -33.29 -13.30
C LYS A 236 -23.92 -31.86 -12.81
N VAL A 237 -22.68 -31.37 -12.94
CA VAL A 237 -22.34 -30.03 -12.45
C VAL A 237 -22.95 -28.96 -13.35
N ALA A 238 -22.97 -29.19 -14.68
CA ALA A 238 -23.65 -28.29 -15.61
C ALA A 238 -25.15 -28.14 -15.30
N GLU A 239 -25.83 -29.21 -14.91
CA GLU A 239 -27.23 -29.18 -14.45
C GLU A 239 -27.38 -28.36 -13.16
N GLN A 240 -26.50 -28.56 -12.17
CA GLN A 240 -26.48 -27.74 -10.94
C GLN A 240 -26.30 -26.24 -11.22
N VAL A 241 -25.46 -25.89 -12.20
CA VAL A 241 -25.28 -24.49 -12.62
C VAL A 241 -26.55 -23.94 -13.27
N ALA A 242 -27.18 -24.72 -14.16
CA ALA A 242 -28.41 -24.32 -14.82
C ALA A 242 -29.58 -24.12 -13.83
N GLU A 243 -29.64 -24.93 -12.77
CA GLU A 243 -30.69 -24.87 -11.75
C GLU A 243 -30.47 -23.80 -10.66
N PHE A 244 -29.26 -23.21 -10.54
CA PHE A 244 -28.94 -22.25 -9.47
C PHE A 244 -29.80 -20.97 -9.51
N ASP A 245 -30.48 -20.69 -10.64
CA ASP A 245 -31.34 -19.52 -10.86
C ASP A 245 -30.58 -18.22 -10.55
N ILE A 246 -29.65 -17.87 -11.44
CA ILE A 246 -28.86 -16.64 -11.37
C ILE A 246 -29.79 -15.44 -11.61
N PRO A 247 -29.92 -14.51 -10.65
CA PRO A 247 -30.81 -13.36 -10.78
C PRO A 247 -30.49 -12.53 -12.02
N GLN A 248 -31.54 -12.11 -12.74
CA GLN A 248 -31.46 -11.19 -13.87
C GLN A 248 -32.00 -9.82 -13.42
N PRO A 249 -31.11 -8.84 -13.12
CA PRO A 249 -31.56 -7.54 -12.64
C PRO A 249 -32.41 -6.80 -13.68
N GLN A 250 -33.36 -6.01 -13.19
CA GLN A 250 -34.18 -5.14 -14.03
C GLN A 250 -33.56 -3.75 -14.11
N PHE A 251 -33.62 -3.15 -15.30
CA PHE A 251 -33.02 -1.85 -15.57
C PHE A 251 -34.02 -0.87 -16.16
N GLU A 252 -33.97 0.37 -15.71
CA GLU A 252 -34.73 1.51 -16.25
C GLU A 252 -33.82 2.68 -16.62
N ASP A 253 -34.34 3.60 -17.43
CA ASP A 253 -33.59 4.79 -17.83
C ASP A 253 -33.66 5.84 -16.72
N ALA A 254 -32.51 6.41 -16.35
CA ALA A 254 -32.43 7.44 -15.32
C ALA A 254 -31.28 8.42 -15.60
N ILE A 255 -31.29 9.56 -14.93
CA ILE A 255 -30.21 10.56 -15.04
C ILE A 255 -29.04 10.11 -14.14
N ILE A 256 -28.10 9.38 -14.74
CA ILE A 256 -26.91 8.84 -14.07
C ILE A 256 -25.66 9.54 -14.62
N PRO A 257 -24.71 9.95 -13.77
CA PRO A 257 -23.39 10.40 -14.21
C PRO A 257 -22.69 9.37 -15.12
N ASN A 258 -22.33 9.78 -16.34
CA ASN A 258 -21.60 8.94 -17.29
C ASN A 258 -20.12 9.35 -17.33
N TYR A 259 -19.37 9.08 -16.26
CA TYR A 259 -17.98 9.50 -16.10
C TYR A 259 -17.06 8.98 -17.22
N GLU A 260 -17.33 7.77 -17.70
CA GLU A 260 -16.53 7.09 -18.74
C GLU A 260 -17.02 7.38 -20.17
N ASN A 261 -18.05 8.22 -20.34
CA ASN A 261 -18.68 8.50 -21.64
C ASN A 261 -19.10 7.23 -22.42
N LYS A 262 -19.63 6.22 -21.72
CA LYS A 262 -20.10 4.95 -22.31
C LYS A 262 -21.27 5.18 -23.27
N ASP A 263 -21.29 4.41 -24.36
CA ASP A 263 -22.40 4.31 -25.32
C ASP A 263 -22.80 2.82 -25.50
N PRO A 264 -24.01 2.40 -25.11
CA PRO A 264 -25.07 3.21 -24.51
C PRO A 264 -24.71 3.71 -23.10
N ALA A 265 -25.35 4.80 -22.69
CA ALA A 265 -25.18 5.36 -21.34
C ALA A 265 -25.62 4.34 -20.26
N PRO A 266 -25.04 4.40 -19.04
CA PRO A 266 -25.44 3.54 -17.93
C PRO A 266 -26.94 3.66 -17.61
N ARG A 267 -27.57 2.52 -17.30
CA ARG A 267 -28.98 2.42 -16.90
C ARG A 267 -29.08 2.15 -15.40
N TYR A 268 -30.21 2.48 -14.80
CA TYR A 268 -30.44 2.28 -13.37
C TYR A 268 -30.90 0.86 -13.10
N GLN A 269 -30.09 0.08 -12.38
CA GLN A 269 -30.48 -1.22 -11.87
C GLN A 269 -31.46 -1.03 -10.71
N LEU A 270 -32.61 -1.70 -10.73
CA LEU A 270 -33.50 -1.74 -9.56
C LEU A 270 -32.85 -2.54 -8.41
N PRO A 271 -33.14 -2.20 -7.13
CA PRO A 271 -32.59 -2.93 -5.99
C PRO A 271 -33.10 -4.38 -5.96
N LEU A 272 -32.26 -5.29 -5.47
CA LEU A 272 -32.58 -6.71 -5.30
C LEU A 272 -32.92 -7.01 -3.84
N SER A 273 -33.68 -8.09 -3.59
CA SER A 273 -33.80 -8.62 -2.22
C SER A 273 -32.43 -9.13 -1.74
N PRO A 274 -32.21 -9.23 -0.40
CA PRO A 274 -30.97 -9.79 0.13
C PRO A 274 -30.59 -11.14 -0.46
N GLU A 275 -31.55 -12.06 -0.59
CA GLU A 275 -31.31 -13.41 -1.12
C GLU A 275 -30.86 -13.39 -2.58
N LYS A 276 -31.47 -12.53 -3.41
CA LYS A 276 -31.09 -12.39 -4.82
C LYS A 276 -29.72 -11.74 -4.93
N SER A 277 -29.46 -10.68 -4.17
CA SER A 277 -28.15 -10.00 -4.18
C SER A 277 -27.01 -10.95 -3.81
N MET A 278 -27.19 -11.79 -2.78
CA MET A 278 -26.20 -12.79 -2.36
C MET A 278 -25.87 -13.83 -3.44
N LYS A 279 -26.80 -14.19 -4.34
CA LYS A 279 -26.50 -15.08 -5.48
C LYS A 279 -25.58 -14.44 -6.55
N LEU A 280 -25.42 -13.11 -6.50
CA LEU A 280 -24.54 -12.33 -7.36
C LEU A 280 -23.18 -12.03 -6.70
N VAL A 281 -22.92 -12.60 -5.52
CA VAL A 281 -21.67 -12.48 -4.78
C VAL A 281 -20.83 -13.76 -4.94
N GLN A 282 -19.53 -13.59 -5.18
CA GLN A 282 -18.53 -14.64 -5.09
C GLN A 282 -17.76 -14.52 -3.77
N VAL A 283 -17.54 -15.66 -3.11
CA VAL A 283 -16.63 -15.81 -1.96
C VAL A 283 -15.66 -16.96 -2.24
N PRO A 284 -14.48 -17.02 -1.58
CA PRO A 284 -13.55 -18.13 -1.77
C PRO A 284 -14.17 -19.49 -1.45
N VAL A 285 -13.71 -20.53 -2.14
CA VAL A 285 -14.22 -21.88 -1.92
C VAL A 285 -13.98 -22.33 -0.48
N GLY A 286 -15.00 -22.96 0.11
CA GLY A 286 -15.02 -23.37 1.51
C GLY A 286 -15.51 -22.29 2.46
N PHE A 287 -15.84 -21.09 1.97
CA PHE A 287 -16.51 -20.04 2.72
C PHE A 287 -18.01 -20.00 2.46
N GLU A 288 -18.73 -19.34 3.34
CA GLU A 288 -20.17 -19.11 3.27
C GLU A 288 -20.49 -17.70 3.76
N LEU A 289 -21.23 -16.95 2.96
CA LEU A 289 -21.78 -15.65 3.34
C LEU A 289 -23.15 -15.84 3.98
N GLN A 290 -23.34 -15.30 5.18
CA GLN A 290 -24.58 -15.38 5.94
C GLN A 290 -25.14 -13.97 6.13
N LEU A 291 -26.44 -13.79 5.87
CA LEU A 291 -27.13 -12.53 6.17
C LEU A 291 -27.45 -12.48 7.66
N PHE A 292 -26.94 -11.47 8.36
CA PHE A 292 -27.23 -11.26 9.77
C PHE A 292 -28.40 -10.29 9.97
N ALA A 293 -28.39 -9.15 9.27
CA ALA A 293 -29.45 -8.15 9.32
C ALA A 293 -29.59 -7.42 7.97
N SER A 294 -30.80 -6.95 7.65
CA SER A 294 -31.10 -6.16 6.46
C SER A 294 -32.17 -5.12 6.74
N GLU A 295 -32.50 -4.31 5.74
CA GLU A 295 -33.69 -3.46 5.77
C GLU A 295 -34.98 -4.24 6.14
N PRO A 296 -35.91 -3.65 6.93
CA PRO A 296 -35.87 -2.30 7.52
C PRO A 296 -35.13 -2.20 8.87
N ASP A 297 -34.58 -3.30 9.39
CA ASP A 297 -33.97 -3.34 10.73
C ASP A 297 -32.66 -2.55 10.79
N ILE A 298 -31.94 -2.50 9.67
CA ILE A 298 -30.77 -1.66 9.45
C ILE A 298 -30.81 -1.04 8.05
N ILE A 299 -30.46 0.23 7.92
CA ILE A 299 -30.27 0.92 6.63
C ILE A 299 -28.92 1.62 6.63
N ASN A 300 -28.27 1.74 5.47
CA ASN A 300 -27.00 2.45 5.27
C ASN A 300 -25.99 2.24 6.43
N PRO A 301 -25.62 0.99 6.79
CA PRO A 301 -24.72 0.77 7.92
C PRO A 301 -23.33 1.35 7.61
N MET A 302 -22.90 2.35 8.41
CA MET A 302 -21.64 3.08 8.20
C MET A 302 -20.44 2.38 8.85
N ALA A 303 -20.61 1.94 10.10
CA ALA A 303 -19.59 1.24 10.86
C ALA A 303 -20.22 0.32 11.90
N ILE A 304 -19.48 -0.73 12.24
CA ILE A 304 -19.82 -1.67 13.31
C ILE A 304 -18.77 -1.63 14.42
N ALA A 305 -19.16 -2.05 15.62
CA ALA A 305 -18.28 -2.25 16.77
C ALA A 305 -18.91 -3.28 17.73
N TRP A 306 -18.14 -3.72 18.72
CA TRP A 306 -18.54 -4.77 19.66
C TRP A 306 -18.38 -4.29 21.11
N ASP A 307 -19.35 -4.60 21.97
CA ASP A 307 -19.21 -4.40 23.42
C ASP A 307 -18.43 -5.55 24.07
N ASP A 308 -18.15 -5.42 25.38
CA ASP A 308 -17.38 -6.44 26.12
C ASP A 308 -18.10 -7.80 26.24
N ARG A 309 -19.40 -7.85 25.90
CA ARG A 309 -20.22 -9.08 25.84
C ARG A 309 -20.23 -9.70 24.43
N GLY A 310 -19.63 -9.02 23.45
CA GLY A 310 -19.61 -9.45 22.05
C GLY A 310 -20.92 -9.18 21.30
N ARG A 311 -21.73 -8.20 21.73
CA ARG A 311 -22.93 -7.75 20.99
C ARG A 311 -22.57 -6.74 19.91
N LEU A 312 -23.26 -6.81 18.76
CA LEU A 312 -23.01 -5.95 17.62
C LEU A 312 -23.69 -4.58 17.82
N TYR A 313 -22.89 -3.52 17.76
CA TYR A 313 -23.36 -2.14 17.62
C TYR A 313 -23.16 -1.72 16.16
N ALA A 314 -24.16 -1.07 15.55
CA ALA A 314 -24.09 -0.55 14.19
C ALA A 314 -24.54 0.91 14.12
N ILE A 315 -23.79 1.73 13.38
CA ILE A 315 -24.20 3.07 12.98
C ILE A 315 -25.16 2.96 11.78
N GLU A 316 -26.35 3.51 11.92
CA GLU A 316 -27.32 3.73 10.84
C GLU A 316 -27.32 5.20 10.44
N THR A 317 -27.15 5.50 9.14
CA THR A 317 -27.22 6.89 8.64
C THR A 317 -28.33 7.15 7.63
N ALA A 318 -29.16 8.15 7.93
CA ALA A 318 -30.16 8.72 7.04
C ALA A 318 -29.76 10.14 6.58
N ASP A 319 -28.91 10.83 7.33
CA ASP A 319 -28.49 12.20 7.05
C ASP A 319 -27.26 12.29 6.10
N TYR A 320 -26.40 11.27 6.03
CA TYR A 320 -25.23 11.28 5.14
C TYR A 320 -25.65 11.28 3.65
N PRO A 321 -24.96 12.03 2.76
CA PRO A 321 -23.87 12.97 3.04
C PRO A 321 -24.34 14.42 3.25
N ASN A 322 -25.51 14.80 2.75
CA ASN A 322 -25.84 16.21 2.51
C ASN A 322 -26.67 16.89 3.60
N GLU A 323 -27.25 16.16 4.55
CA GLU A 323 -28.05 16.75 5.64
C GLU A 323 -27.13 17.21 6.78
N VAL A 324 -26.28 18.20 6.54
CA VAL A 324 -25.34 18.72 7.54
C VAL A 324 -26.05 19.62 8.53
N ARG A 325 -26.26 19.15 9.77
CA ARG A 325 -27.02 19.87 10.79
C ARG A 325 -26.10 20.49 11.85
N GLN A 326 -26.59 21.58 12.45
CA GLN A 326 -25.96 22.21 13.61
C GLN A 326 -26.38 21.55 14.92
N ASN A 327 -27.64 21.07 15.01
CA ASN A 327 -28.18 20.41 16.20
C ASN A 327 -29.09 19.25 15.79
N GLY A 328 -29.02 18.15 16.53
CA GLY A 328 -29.82 16.94 16.29
C GLY A 328 -29.50 16.28 14.94
N GLY A 329 -30.29 15.26 14.59
CA GLY A 329 -30.21 14.54 13.33
C GLY A 329 -31.03 13.24 13.42
N ASN A 330 -31.02 12.46 12.34
CA ASN A 330 -31.86 11.26 12.22
C ASN A 330 -31.07 9.95 12.35
N ASP A 331 -29.75 10.06 12.49
CA ASP A 331 -28.84 8.93 12.56
C ASP A 331 -28.88 8.30 13.96
N LYS A 332 -28.58 6.99 14.00
CA LYS A 332 -28.73 6.18 15.22
C LYS A 332 -27.57 5.23 15.40
N ILE A 333 -27.37 4.81 16.64
CA ILE A 333 -26.60 3.61 16.98
C ILE A 333 -27.61 2.55 17.44
N LYS A 334 -27.56 1.38 16.81
CA LYS A 334 -28.41 0.23 17.13
C LYS A 334 -27.58 -0.92 17.66
N ILE A 335 -28.13 -1.67 18.60
CA ILE A 335 -27.62 -2.97 19.05
C ILE A 335 -28.43 -4.03 18.32
N LEU A 336 -27.74 -4.97 17.68
CA LEU A 336 -28.35 -6.08 16.95
C LEU A 336 -27.90 -7.39 17.61
N GLU A 337 -28.86 -8.19 18.05
CA GLU A 337 -28.61 -9.42 18.81
C GLU A 337 -29.30 -10.61 18.13
N ASP A 338 -28.58 -11.73 18.11
CA ASP A 338 -29.11 -13.07 17.84
C ASP A 338 -29.36 -13.75 19.19
N THR A 339 -30.63 -13.85 19.60
CA THR A 339 -31.00 -14.36 20.91
C THR A 339 -31.38 -15.85 20.91
N ASP A 340 -31.61 -16.44 19.73
CA ASP A 340 -31.91 -17.86 19.57
C ASP A 340 -30.75 -18.70 18.97
N GLY A 341 -29.70 -18.05 18.47
CA GLY A 341 -28.47 -18.65 17.98
C GLY A 341 -28.55 -19.16 16.53
N ASP A 342 -29.52 -18.70 15.73
CA ASP A 342 -29.70 -19.11 14.34
C ASP A 342 -28.76 -18.38 13.35
N GLY A 343 -27.97 -17.42 13.84
CA GLY A 343 -27.04 -16.62 13.05
C GLY A 343 -27.67 -15.34 12.45
N LYS A 344 -28.87 -14.94 12.87
CA LYS A 344 -29.55 -13.72 12.43
C LYS A 344 -29.93 -12.84 13.61
N ALA A 345 -30.00 -11.54 13.37
CA ALA A 345 -30.53 -10.62 14.37
C ALA A 345 -32.05 -10.82 14.53
N ASP A 346 -32.49 -11.08 15.75
CA ASP A 346 -33.92 -11.18 16.12
C ASP A 346 -34.38 -10.09 17.09
N LYS A 347 -33.42 -9.36 17.69
CA LYS A 347 -33.66 -8.25 18.60
C LYS A 347 -32.83 -7.04 18.21
N ILE A 348 -33.53 -5.91 18.04
CA ILE A 348 -32.95 -4.62 17.67
C ILE A 348 -33.28 -3.58 18.73
N THR A 349 -32.25 -2.96 19.30
CA THR A 349 -32.39 -1.91 20.32
C THR A 349 -31.74 -0.62 19.83
N VAL A 350 -32.43 0.52 19.91
CA VAL A 350 -31.82 1.83 19.63
C VAL A 350 -31.06 2.26 20.89
N PHE A 351 -29.74 2.23 20.83
CA PHE A 351 -28.87 2.64 21.93
C PHE A 351 -28.76 4.17 22.03
N ALA A 352 -28.63 4.85 20.90
CA ALA A 352 -28.59 6.31 20.82
C ALA A 352 -29.23 6.82 19.52
N ASP A 353 -29.89 7.97 19.60
CA ASP A 353 -30.50 8.69 18.46
C ASP A 353 -30.13 10.19 18.49
N GLY A 354 -30.69 10.96 17.56
CA GLY A 354 -30.42 12.40 17.48
C GLY A 354 -29.00 12.73 17.02
N LEU A 355 -28.36 11.81 16.30
CA LEU A 355 -27.00 11.94 15.77
C LEU A 355 -27.03 12.49 14.34
N ASN A 356 -25.95 13.15 13.91
CA ASN A 356 -25.83 13.69 12.56
C ASN A 356 -24.49 13.31 11.95
N ILE A 357 -24.54 12.41 10.95
CA ILE A 357 -23.39 11.97 10.16
C ILE A 357 -22.23 11.43 11.04
N PRO A 358 -22.48 10.50 11.97
CA PRO A 358 -21.39 9.79 12.63
C PRO A 358 -20.71 8.85 11.64
N THR A 359 -19.38 8.78 11.69
CA THR A 359 -18.55 8.08 10.70
C THR A 359 -17.85 6.84 11.26
N SER A 360 -17.67 6.77 12.60
CA SER A 360 -16.99 5.65 13.25
C SER A 360 -17.27 5.64 14.75
N MET A 361 -17.05 4.49 15.40
CA MET A 361 -17.22 4.32 16.84
C MET A 361 -16.30 3.25 17.41
N VAL A 362 -16.01 3.32 18.71
CA VAL A 362 -15.25 2.30 19.45
C VAL A 362 -15.82 2.14 20.87
N TYR A 363 -15.89 0.90 21.37
CA TYR A 363 -16.38 0.61 22.72
C TYR A 363 -15.26 0.73 23.76
N VAL A 364 -15.40 1.65 24.71
CA VAL A 364 -14.40 2.00 25.73
C VAL A 364 -15.08 2.54 26.99
N ASN A 365 -14.49 2.33 28.18
CA ASN A 365 -14.99 2.81 29.47
C ASN A 365 -16.46 2.44 29.76
N GLY A 366 -16.89 1.26 29.27
CA GLY A 366 -18.27 0.77 29.37
C GLY A 366 -19.28 1.52 28.50
N GLY A 367 -18.84 2.30 27.51
CA GLY A 367 -19.68 3.06 26.58
C GLY A 367 -19.10 3.09 25.16
N ILE A 368 -19.63 3.98 24.33
CA ILE A 368 -19.22 4.21 22.94
C ILE A 368 -18.59 5.59 22.82
N LEU A 369 -17.35 5.65 22.32
CA LEU A 369 -16.77 6.87 21.80
C LEU A 369 -17.07 6.97 20.30
N LEU A 370 -17.76 8.03 19.91
CA LEU A 370 -18.32 8.25 18.58
C LEU A 370 -17.56 9.37 17.84
N SER A 371 -17.13 9.10 16.62
CA SER A 371 -16.64 10.11 15.67
C SER A 371 -17.83 10.75 14.96
N MET A 372 -18.17 11.99 15.31
CA MET A 372 -19.29 12.73 14.72
C MET A 372 -18.94 14.22 14.58
N ALA A 373 -18.22 14.58 13.51
CA ALA A 373 -17.75 15.95 13.31
C ALA A 373 -18.87 17.00 13.60
N PRO A 374 -18.56 18.14 14.26
CA PRO A 374 -17.23 18.60 14.62
C PRO A 374 -16.75 18.03 15.97
N ASP A 375 -17.53 17.14 16.59
CA ASP A 375 -17.39 16.72 17.97
C ASP A 375 -17.25 15.20 18.09
N PHE A 376 -16.24 14.74 18.81
CA PHE A 376 -16.27 13.38 19.31
C PHE A 376 -17.14 13.34 20.55
N ILE A 377 -18.05 12.36 20.60
CA ILE A 377 -19.05 12.24 21.66
C ILE A 377 -18.87 10.90 22.37
N PHE A 378 -18.82 10.92 23.70
CA PHE A 378 -18.93 9.72 24.52
C PHE A 378 -20.38 9.47 24.93
N LEU A 379 -20.83 8.24 24.74
CA LEU A 379 -22.19 7.77 25.03
C LEU A 379 -22.11 6.56 25.96
N LYS A 380 -22.89 6.52 27.03
CA LYS A 380 -22.89 5.40 27.98
C LYS A 380 -24.28 5.19 28.55
N ASP A 381 -24.60 3.93 28.82
CA ASP A 381 -25.74 3.48 29.61
C ASP A 381 -25.27 3.22 31.05
N THR A 382 -25.93 3.79 32.05
CA THR A 382 -25.61 3.58 33.46
C THR A 382 -26.66 2.83 34.27
N ASP A 383 -27.84 2.54 33.70
CA ASP A 383 -28.93 1.86 34.40
C ASP A 383 -29.27 0.46 33.83
N GLY A 384 -28.67 0.10 32.70
CA GLY A 384 -28.75 -1.23 32.09
C GLY A 384 -29.98 -1.44 31.21
N ASP A 385 -30.66 -0.37 30.77
CA ASP A 385 -31.78 -0.45 29.84
C ASP A 385 -31.37 -0.51 28.35
N ASP A 386 -30.06 -0.59 28.09
CA ASP A 386 -29.43 -0.59 26.77
C ASP A 386 -29.66 0.72 25.98
N LYS A 387 -29.82 1.86 26.69
CA LYS A 387 -29.86 3.22 26.09
C LYS A 387 -28.87 4.15 26.75
N ALA A 388 -28.26 5.01 25.94
CA ALA A 388 -27.31 6.00 26.43
C ALA A 388 -28.03 7.11 27.24
N ASP A 389 -27.72 7.21 28.53
CA ASP A 389 -28.15 8.28 29.44
C ASP A 389 -27.05 9.33 29.68
N ILE A 390 -25.79 8.99 29.38
CA ILE A 390 -24.65 9.91 29.33
C ILE A 390 -24.37 10.31 27.88
N ARG A 391 -24.17 11.61 27.66
CA ARG A 391 -23.71 12.19 26.39
C ARG A 391 -22.74 13.34 26.64
N GLU A 392 -21.47 13.16 26.30
CA GLU A 392 -20.41 14.14 26.58
C GLU A 392 -19.56 14.45 25.34
N THR A 393 -19.27 15.73 25.08
CA THR A 393 -18.32 16.12 24.04
C THR A 393 -16.90 15.97 24.57
N VAL A 394 -16.10 15.15 23.90
CA VAL A 394 -14.74 14.76 24.32
C VAL A 394 -13.67 15.57 23.58
N ILE A 395 -13.77 15.69 22.25
CA ILE A 395 -12.85 16.48 21.42
C ILE A 395 -13.67 17.26 20.41
N THR A 396 -13.40 18.55 20.27
CA THR A 396 -14.01 19.42 19.26
C THR A 396 -12.95 19.97 18.30
N GLY A 397 -13.33 20.33 17.08
CA GLY A 397 -12.40 20.89 16.07
C GLY A 397 -12.26 20.08 14.79
N TRP A 398 -13.07 19.03 14.60
CA TRP A 398 -13.10 18.24 13.37
C TRP A 398 -13.82 18.97 12.24
N GLY A 399 -13.23 18.99 11.05
CA GLY A 399 -13.77 19.69 9.90
C GLY A 399 -15.05 19.06 9.33
N LYS A 400 -15.93 19.92 8.81
CA LYS A 400 -17.19 19.56 8.11
C LYS A 400 -17.25 20.03 6.66
N SER A 401 -16.15 20.58 6.13
CA SER A 401 -16.14 21.13 4.76
C SER A 401 -16.45 20.10 3.69
N ASP A 402 -16.16 18.84 3.98
CA ASP A 402 -16.50 17.69 3.16
C ASP A 402 -16.80 16.48 4.06
N THR A 403 -18.03 16.00 4.00
CA THR A 403 -18.53 14.96 4.94
C THR A 403 -17.93 13.59 4.69
N HIS A 404 -17.37 13.31 3.50
CA HIS A 404 -16.63 12.06 3.28
C HIS A 404 -15.15 12.13 3.68
N ALA A 405 -14.65 13.30 4.07
CA ALA A 405 -13.24 13.50 4.36
C ALA A 405 -13.03 13.83 5.84
N GLY A 406 -14.00 13.45 6.68
CA GLY A 406 -13.96 13.64 8.11
C GLY A 406 -13.06 12.62 8.83
N PRO A 407 -13.05 12.68 10.18
CA PRO A 407 -12.47 11.63 11.00
C PRO A 407 -13.19 10.30 10.78
N SER A 408 -12.48 9.17 10.84
CA SER A 408 -13.04 7.83 10.68
C SER A 408 -12.15 6.76 11.32
N ASN A 409 -12.63 5.51 11.29
CA ASN A 409 -11.93 4.30 11.72
C ASN A 409 -11.30 4.35 13.13
N LEU A 410 -12.10 4.71 14.15
CA LEU A 410 -11.67 4.68 15.55
C LEU A 410 -11.35 3.25 16.01
N LYS A 411 -10.23 3.06 16.70
CA LYS A 411 -9.80 1.77 17.27
C LYS A 411 -9.13 1.95 18.62
N TYR A 412 -9.37 1.02 19.54
CA TYR A 412 -8.57 0.90 20.76
C TYR A 412 -7.25 0.18 20.41
N GLY A 413 -6.12 0.83 20.65
CA GLY A 413 -4.79 0.33 20.35
C GLY A 413 -4.17 -0.48 21.49
N PHE A 414 -3.17 -1.29 21.19
CA PHE A 414 -2.43 -2.05 22.22
C PHE A 414 -1.77 -1.14 23.25
N ASP A 415 -1.44 0.10 22.88
CA ASP A 415 -0.87 1.11 23.80
C ASP A 415 -1.90 1.74 24.74
N ASN A 416 -3.13 1.20 24.81
CA ASN A 416 -4.24 1.70 25.61
C ASN A 416 -4.69 3.12 25.21
N LYS A 417 -4.44 3.50 23.95
CA LYS A 417 -4.89 4.75 23.33
C LYS A 417 -5.97 4.48 22.30
N ILE A 418 -6.78 5.49 22.02
CA ILE A 418 -7.68 5.50 20.86
C ILE A 418 -6.91 6.01 19.66
N TRP A 419 -6.98 5.27 18.55
CA TRP A 419 -6.40 5.61 17.26
C TRP A 419 -7.51 5.93 16.27
N GLY A 420 -7.21 6.77 15.28
CA GLY A 420 -8.13 7.05 14.19
C GLY A 420 -7.41 7.65 12.99
N VAL A 421 -8.15 7.79 11.91
CA VAL A 421 -7.68 8.44 10.67
C VAL A 421 -8.59 9.59 10.28
N LEU A 422 -8.08 10.48 9.45
CA LEU A 422 -8.74 11.72 9.04
C LEU A 422 -8.49 11.96 7.55
N GLY A 423 -9.56 12.28 6.80
CA GLY A 423 -9.46 12.83 5.45
C GLY A 423 -9.22 14.35 5.44
N TYR A 424 -9.09 14.93 4.25
CA TYR A 424 -8.69 16.33 4.07
C TYR A 424 -9.65 17.42 4.62
N SER A 425 -10.78 17.07 5.25
CA SER A 425 -11.58 18.08 5.98
C SER A 425 -10.84 18.64 7.20
N GLY A 426 -9.82 17.94 7.68
CA GLY A 426 -8.87 18.49 8.63
C GLY A 426 -9.35 18.55 10.08
N PHE A 427 -8.40 18.83 10.95
CA PHE A 427 -8.59 19.13 12.35
C PHE A 427 -8.01 20.50 12.64
N LYS A 428 -8.75 21.30 13.40
CA LYS A 428 -8.30 22.59 13.92
C LYS A 428 -8.96 22.84 15.28
N GLY A 429 -8.21 22.52 16.33
CA GLY A 429 -8.68 22.64 17.71
C GLY A 429 -7.55 23.01 18.66
N GLU A 430 -7.84 22.86 19.95
CA GLU A 430 -6.89 23.05 21.04
C GLU A 430 -6.76 21.73 21.81
N THR A 431 -5.52 21.32 22.10
CA THR A 431 -5.21 20.18 22.95
C THR A 431 -4.29 20.66 24.06
N GLU A 432 -4.67 20.43 25.33
CA GLU A 432 -3.83 20.75 26.50
C GLU A 432 -3.29 22.20 26.50
N GLY A 433 -4.11 23.18 26.14
CA GLY A 433 -3.70 24.59 26.10
C GLY A 433 -2.95 25.01 24.83
N LYS A 434 -2.79 24.11 23.84
CA LYS A 434 -2.00 24.33 22.62
C LYS A 434 -2.85 24.13 21.37
N ALA A 435 -2.80 25.09 20.45
CA ALA A 435 -3.40 24.94 19.14
C ALA A 435 -2.78 23.77 18.38
N LEU A 436 -3.61 22.89 17.82
CA LEU A 436 -3.21 21.76 16.99
C LEU A 436 -4.01 21.79 15.68
N SER A 437 -3.33 21.62 14.56
CA SER A 437 -3.98 21.52 13.26
C SER A 437 -3.22 20.61 12.29
N PHE A 438 -3.96 19.75 11.62
CA PHE A 438 -3.49 18.84 10.59
C PHE A 438 -4.60 18.56 9.57
N SER A 439 -4.21 18.16 8.36
CA SER A 439 -5.10 18.11 7.19
C SER A 439 -5.70 16.72 6.99
N GLN A 440 -4.85 15.70 6.86
CA GLN A 440 -5.25 14.30 6.75
C GLN A 440 -4.18 13.41 7.36
N GLY A 441 -4.54 12.19 7.74
CA GLY A 441 -3.59 11.17 8.19
C GLY A 441 -4.00 10.47 9.48
N VAL A 442 -3.02 9.95 10.21
CA VAL A 442 -3.22 9.11 11.40
C VAL A 442 -3.00 9.91 12.67
N TYR A 443 -3.88 9.73 13.64
CA TYR A 443 -3.77 10.31 14.98
C TYR A 443 -4.08 9.28 16.07
N ARG A 444 -3.71 9.61 17.30
CA ARG A 444 -4.12 8.87 18.50
C ARG A 444 -4.27 9.79 19.71
N PHE A 445 -5.01 9.37 20.72
CA PHE A 445 -5.27 10.12 21.96
C PHE A 445 -5.64 9.17 23.10
N SER A 446 -5.62 9.63 24.35
CA SER A 446 -6.05 8.84 25.51
C SER A 446 -7.57 8.61 25.48
N PRO A 447 -8.10 7.53 26.08
CA PRO A 447 -9.55 7.24 26.10
C PRO A 447 -10.45 8.36 26.61
N ASP A 448 -9.92 9.29 27.40
CA ASP A 448 -10.62 10.47 27.94
C ASP A 448 -10.57 11.71 27.02
N GLY A 449 -9.95 11.61 25.83
CA GLY A 449 -9.81 12.74 24.90
C GLY A 449 -8.49 13.52 25.02
N THR A 450 -7.67 13.25 26.04
CA THR A 450 -6.41 13.98 26.26
C THR A 450 -5.26 13.43 25.42
N ASN A 451 -4.08 14.08 25.44
CA ASN A 451 -2.87 13.58 24.77
C ASN A 451 -3.04 13.30 23.26
N LEU A 452 -3.76 14.18 22.54
CA LEU A 452 -3.94 14.05 21.09
C LEU A 452 -2.63 14.27 20.34
N GLU A 453 -2.18 13.22 19.65
CA GLU A 453 -0.95 13.16 18.87
C GLU A 453 -1.26 12.92 17.38
N PHE A 454 -0.69 13.74 16.49
CA PHE A 454 -0.70 13.50 15.05
C PHE A 454 0.54 12.73 14.61
N LEU A 455 0.35 11.54 14.03
CA LEU A 455 1.41 10.55 13.81
C LEU A 455 1.97 10.51 12.39
N GLY A 456 1.19 10.84 11.37
CA GLY A 456 1.64 10.71 9.99
C GLY A 456 0.66 11.30 9.00
N ASN A 457 1.14 12.03 7.99
CA ASN A 457 0.30 12.42 6.85
C ASN A 457 0.11 11.21 5.92
N THR A 458 -1.04 11.15 5.29
CA THR A 458 -1.39 10.19 4.23
C THR A 458 -1.49 10.91 2.88
N SER A 459 -1.59 10.13 1.80
CA SER A 459 -1.64 10.64 0.42
C SER A 459 -2.92 11.43 0.10
N ASN A 460 -4.06 11.04 0.68
CA ASN A 460 -5.37 11.61 0.37
C ASN A 460 -6.43 11.31 1.46
N ASN A 461 -7.72 11.30 1.10
CA ASN A 461 -8.83 10.90 1.96
C ASN A 461 -8.59 9.50 2.54
N THR A 462 -8.57 9.39 3.87
CA THR A 462 -8.13 8.18 4.58
C THR A 462 -9.29 7.58 5.35
N TRP A 463 -9.61 6.32 5.06
CA TRP A 463 -10.71 5.57 5.67
C TRP A 463 -10.31 4.22 6.25
N GLY A 464 -9.07 3.76 5.99
CA GLY A 464 -8.54 2.53 6.56
C GLY A 464 -7.61 2.77 7.73
N LEU A 465 -7.79 1.95 8.77
CA LEU A 465 -6.83 1.74 9.85
C LEU A 465 -6.91 0.27 10.27
N GLY A 466 -5.78 -0.33 10.61
CA GLY A 466 -5.75 -1.63 11.26
C GLY A 466 -4.41 -2.00 11.84
N PHE A 467 -4.42 -3.04 12.68
CA PHE A 467 -3.24 -3.52 13.39
C PHE A 467 -3.05 -5.01 13.18
N THR A 468 -1.79 -5.43 13.08
CA THR A 468 -1.41 -6.83 13.26
C THR A 468 -1.36 -7.19 14.75
N GLU A 469 -1.35 -8.48 15.06
CA GLU A 469 -1.27 -9.03 16.43
C GLU A 469 0.03 -8.67 17.16
N ASP A 470 1.06 -8.25 16.42
CA ASP A 470 2.33 -7.73 16.93
C ASP A 470 2.43 -6.19 16.84
N PHE A 471 1.30 -5.50 16.65
CA PHE A 471 1.15 -4.04 16.72
C PHE A 471 1.93 -3.23 15.67
N ASN A 472 1.97 -3.71 14.42
CA ASN A 472 2.24 -2.86 13.24
C ASN A 472 0.95 -2.15 12.80
N THR A 473 1.06 -0.99 12.16
CA THR A 473 -0.10 -0.16 11.80
C THR A 473 -0.19 0.05 10.30
N PHE A 474 -1.37 -0.24 9.74
CA PHE A 474 -1.65 -0.17 8.31
C PHE A 474 -2.87 0.70 8.03
N ILE A 475 -2.91 1.26 6.82
CA ILE A 475 -3.82 2.34 6.40
C ILE A 475 -4.26 2.08 4.96
N SER A 476 -5.48 2.47 4.61
CA SER A 476 -5.93 2.57 3.22
C SER A 476 -6.51 3.96 2.94
N THR A 477 -6.35 4.41 1.70
CA THR A 477 -6.76 5.74 1.24
C THR A 477 -7.48 5.67 -0.10
N ALA A 478 -8.30 6.67 -0.39
CA ALA A 478 -8.88 6.90 -1.70
C ALA A 478 -7.81 7.16 -2.77
N ASN A 479 -8.19 7.00 -4.04
CA ASN A 479 -7.43 7.39 -5.23
C ASN A 479 -6.09 6.65 -5.40
N GLY A 480 -6.14 5.32 -5.42
CA GLY A 480 -5.05 4.47 -5.92
C GLY A 480 -4.03 3.99 -4.89
N GLN A 481 -4.28 4.20 -3.60
CA GLN A 481 -3.40 3.71 -2.53
C GLN A 481 -4.24 2.98 -1.48
N HIS A 482 -4.55 1.72 -1.80
CA HIS A 482 -5.42 0.84 -1.01
C HIS A 482 -4.68 0.15 0.14
N SER A 483 -3.35 0.23 0.19
CA SER A 483 -2.54 -0.33 1.27
C SER A 483 -1.30 0.53 1.56
N ALA A 484 -1.14 0.93 2.81
CA ALA A 484 -0.02 1.72 3.28
C ALA A 484 0.41 1.31 4.69
N TYR A 485 1.69 1.54 5.01
CA TYR A 485 2.31 1.21 6.28
C TYR A 485 2.76 2.48 7.01
N LEU A 486 2.35 2.65 8.28
CA LEU A 486 2.94 3.66 9.16
C LEU A 486 4.29 3.15 9.66
N ALA A 487 5.36 3.53 8.95
CA ALA A 487 6.70 3.03 9.22
C ALA A 487 7.27 3.52 10.53
N MET A 488 7.01 4.78 10.89
CA MET A 488 7.37 5.40 12.17
C MET A 488 6.60 6.71 12.36
N PRO A 489 6.32 7.15 13.60
CA PRO A 489 5.67 8.44 13.84
C PRO A 489 6.48 9.64 13.31
N ASN A 490 5.76 10.66 12.89
CA ASN A 490 6.21 11.96 12.38
C ASN A 490 7.42 12.56 13.12
N LYS A 491 7.50 12.39 14.44
CA LYS A 491 8.61 12.90 15.25
C LYS A 491 9.98 12.38 14.81
N PHE A 492 10.05 11.20 14.20
CA PHE A 492 11.29 10.56 13.73
C PHE A 492 11.65 10.93 12.28
N VAL A 493 10.75 11.58 11.54
CA VAL A 493 10.94 11.98 10.13
C VAL A 493 10.91 13.49 9.92
N LYS A 494 10.98 14.26 11.03
CA LYS A 494 11.08 15.73 10.98
C LYS A 494 12.29 16.22 10.19
N ARG A 495 13.40 15.49 10.30
CA ARG A 495 14.63 15.69 9.53
C ARG A 495 14.91 14.40 8.77
N PRO A 496 14.97 14.42 7.43
CA PRO A 496 15.32 13.24 6.65
C PRO A 496 16.83 13.01 6.72
N VAL A 497 17.24 11.74 6.74
CA VAL A 497 18.61 11.37 6.36
C VAL A 497 18.83 11.77 4.90
N ASN A 498 20.06 12.12 4.51
CA ASN A 498 20.40 12.52 3.15
C ASN A 498 19.96 11.41 2.15
N GLY A 499 19.22 11.82 1.11
CA GLY A 499 18.57 10.90 0.15
C GLY A 499 17.36 10.13 0.70
N GLY A 500 16.90 10.42 1.91
CA GLY A 500 15.73 9.83 2.56
C GLY A 500 14.44 10.64 2.37
N SER A 501 13.36 10.15 3.00
CA SER A 501 12.02 10.75 2.93
C SER A 501 11.59 11.33 4.28
N VAL A 502 10.70 12.34 4.25
CA VAL A 502 10.03 12.91 5.43
C VAL A 502 8.65 12.28 5.69
N ASN A 503 8.31 11.23 4.95
CA ASN A 503 7.03 10.55 5.09
C ASN A 503 7.07 9.57 6.28
N ALA A 504 6.04 9.61 7.11
CA ALA A 504 5.80 8.62 8.16
C ALA A 504 5.04 7.40 7.61
N VAL A 505 4.20 7.61 6.60
CA VAL A 505 3.33 6.61 5.96
C VAL A 505 3.81 6.37 4.54
N HIS A 506 3.96 5.10 4.17
CA HIS A 506 4.46 4.66 2.87
C HIS A 506 3.43 3.75 2.20
N GLY A 507 3.11 3.99 0.93
CA GLY A 507 2.31 3.07 0.12
C GLY A 507 3.05 1.74 -0.08
N ILE A 508 2.33 0.63 0.01
CA ILE A 508 2.89 -0.72 -0.11
C ILE A 508 2.16 -1.58 -1.16
N ASP A 509 1.23 -0.97 -1.91
CA ASP A 509 0.43 -1.58 -2.96
C ASP A 509 1.30 -2.29 -4.02
N SER A 510 0.93 -3.51 -4.43
CA SER A 510 1.65 -4.21 -5.52
C SER A 510 1.02 -4.01 -6.89
N HIS A 511 -0.20 -3.47 -6.95
CA HIS A 511 -0.99 -3.45 -8.18
C HIS A 511 -1.93 -2.23 -8.24
N TYR A 512 -2.26 -1.84 -9.47
CA TYR A 512 -3.24 -0.79 -9.77
C TYR A 512 -4.65 -1.38 -9.88
N ASP A 513 -4.79 -2.48 -10.63
CA ASP A 513 -6.09 -3.03 -11.01
C ASP A 513 -6.84 -3.62 -9.83
N MET A 514 -8.14 -3.40 -9.76
CA MET A 514 -9.01 -4.01 -8.77
C MET A 514 -9.84 -5.10 -9.47
N PRO A 515 -9.56 -6.40 -9.24
CA PRO A 515 -10.36 -7.47 -9.82
C PRO A 515 -11.82 -7.34 -9.39
N HIS A 516 -12.75 -7.31 -10.35
CA HIS A 516 -14.19 -7.12 -10.10
C HIS A 516 -15.00 -8.01 -11.04
N LEU A 517 -16.27 -8.28 -10.70
CA LEU A 517 -17.11 -9.27 -11.41
C LEU A 517 -18.08 -8.66 -12.43
N THR A 518 -18.00 -7.35 -12.67
CA THR A 518 -18.98 -6.64 -13.51
C THR A 518 -18.38 -5.42 -14.20
N PRO A 519 -18.60 -5.24 -15.52
CA PRO A 519 -18.10 -4.06 -16.25
C PRO A 519 -18.87 -2.77 -15.92
N PHE A 520 -19.98 -2.88 -15.17
CA PHE A 520 -20.90 -1.78 -14.89
C PHE A 520 -20.51 -1.01 -13.62
N LEU A 521 -19.23 -0.73 -13.41
CA LEU A 521 -18.77 0.06 -12.28
C LEU A 521 -19.22 1.51 -12.40
N ARG A 522 -19.33 2.19 -11.25
CA ARG A 522 -19.56 3.63 -11.16
C ARG A 522 -18.43 4.26 -10.38
N GLN A 523 -17.42 4.74 -11.10
CA GLN A 523 -16.23 5.35 -10.50
C GLN A 523 -16.05 6.75 -11.07
N VAL A 524 -15.65 7.68 -10.22
CA VAL A 524 -15.46 9.09 -10.59
C VAL A 524 -14.12 9.33 -11.25
N ASP A 525 -13.12 8.57 -10.82
CA ASP A 525 -11.73 8.53 -11.24
C ASP A 525 -11.18 7.12 -11.00
N TRP A 526 -9.90 6.89 -11.32
CA TRP A 526 -9.21 5.60 -11.09
C TRP A 526 -10.03 4.39 -11.57
N HIS A 527 -10.60 4.48 -12.78
CA HIS A 527 -11.51 3.48 -13.33
C HIS A 527 -10.87 2.08 -13.37
N GLY A 528 -11.56 1.09 -12.82
CA GLY A 528 -11.06 -0.27 -12.66
C GLY A 528 -10.09 -0.46 -11.48
N SER A 529 -9.87 0.56 -10.65
CA SER A 529 -8.96 0.57 -9.50
C SER A 529 -9.68 1.03 -8.22
N TYR A 530 -8.92 1.19 -7.13
CA TYR A 530 -9.41 1.61 -5.82
C TYR A 530 -9.56 3.14 -5.73
N THR A 531 -10.78 3.63 -5.81
CA THR A 531 -11.12 5.06 -5.69
C THR A 531 -11.58 5.41 -4.27
N ALA A 532 -12.13 4.46 -3.52
CA ALA A 532 -12.72 4.63 -2.20
C ALA A 532 -12.32 3.51 -1.22
N ALA A 533 -11.05 3.08 -1.25
CA ALA A 533 -10.54 2.07 -0.32
C ALA A 533 -10.78 2.45 1.14
N ALA A 534 -11.49 1.61 1.87
CA ALA A 534 -11.89 1.78 3.25
C ALA A 534 -11.55 0.53 4.08
N GLY A 535 -11.18 0.73 5.35
CA GLY A 535 -10.73 -0.37 6.22
C GLY A 535 -9.33 -0.90 5.88
N HIS A 536 -8.69 -1.49 6.89
CA HIS A 536 -7.42 -2.24 6.76
C HIS A 536 -7.29 -3.25 7.91
N ASN A 537 -8.42 -3.85 8.33
CA ASN A 537 -8.44 -4.80 9.45
C ASN A 537 -7.84 -6.14 9.03
N PHE A 538 -7.10 -6.79 9.93
CA PHE A 538 -6.51 -8.10 9.66
C PHE A 538 -7.37 -9.25 10.14
N TYR A 539 -7.25 -10.41 9.50
CA TYR A 539 -7.76 -11.64 10.10
C TYR A 539 -6.91 -12.05 11.31
N THR A 540 -7.45 -11.86 12.51
CA THR A 540 -6.73 -12.01 13.80
C THR A 540 -7.38 -13.04 14.74
N ALA A 541 -8.08 -14.01 14.14
CA ALA A 541 -8.60 -15.22 14.81
C ALA A 541 -7.94 -16.48 14.23
N ARG A 542 -8.40 -17.67 14.63
CA ARG A 542 -7.84 -18.97 14.20
C ARG A 542 -8.86 -19.91 13.53
N ASN A 543 -10.04 -19.38 13.18
CA ASN A 543 -11.15 -20.15 12.64
C ASN A 543 -11.05 -20.33 11.10
N PHE A 544 -10.50 -19.34 10.39
CA PHE A 544 -10.16 -19.45 8.98
C PHE A 544 -8.85 -20.23 8.80
N PRO A 545 -8.51 -20.69 7.58
CA PRO A 545 -7.25 -21.36 7.32
C PRO A 545 -6.03 -20.52 7.73
N LYS A 546 -4.95 -21.21 8.11
CA LYS A 546 -3.69 -20.59 8.59
C LYS A 546 -3.12 -19.51 7.67
N ALA A 547 -3.34 -19.61 6.36
CA ALA A 547 -2.91 -18.61 5.38
C ALA A 547 -3.48 -17.20 5.64
N TYR A 548 -4.58 -17.09 6.39
CA TYR A 548 -5.21 -15.82 6.74
C TYR A 548 -4.60 -15.15 7.99
N TRP A 549 -4.08 -15.95 8.92
CA TRP A 549 -3.75 -15.51 10.27
C TRP A 549 -2.69 -14.41 10.28
N ASN A 550 -3.05 -13.23 10.80
CA ASN A 550 -2.20 -12.06 10.95
C ASN A 550 -1.44 -11.65 9.67
N ARG A 551 -2.00 -11.95 8.50
CA ARG A 551 -1.37 -11.75 7.20
C ARG A 551 -2.28 -11.08 6.19
N ILE A 552 -3.57 -11.41 6.24
CA ILE A 552 -4.58 -10.88 5.33
C ILE A 552 -5.24 -9.66 5.93
N ALA A 553 -5.23 -8.56 5.19
CA ALA A 553 -5.99 -7.35 5.49
C ALA A 553 -7.21 -7.22 4.58
N PHE A 554 -8.32 -6.73 5.13
CA PHE A 554 -9.57 -6.49 4.43
C PHE A 554 -9.69 -5.01 4.04
N VAL A 555 -9.79 -4.76 2.74
CA VAL A 555 -9.97 -3.41 2.19
C VAL A 555 -11.26 -3.39 1.37
N ALA A 556 -12.25 -2.67 1.88
CA ALA A 556 -13.53 -2.49 1.22
C ALA A 556 -13.42 -1.43 0.12
N GLU A 557 -14.01 -1.70 -1.03
CA GLU A 557 -14.09 -0.75 -2.15
C GLU A 557 -15.52 -0.74 -2.68
N PRO A 558 -16.36 0.18 -2.16
CA PRO A 558 -17.79 0.16 -2.45
C PRO A 558 -18.11 0.49 -3.91
N THR A 559 -17.29 1.30 -4.59
CA THR A 559 -17.54 1.61 -6.00
C THR A 559 -17.20 0.44 -6.94
N GLY A 560 -16.33 -0.45 -6.47
CA GLY A 560 -15.93 -1.69 -7.12
C GLY A 560 -16.78 -2.90 -6.79
N ARG A 561 -17.60 -2.81 -5.72
CA ARG A 561 -18.38 -3.92 -5.14
C ARG A 561 -17.51 -5.05 -4.61
N VAL A 562 -16.35 -4.72 -4.04
CA VAL A 562 -15.39 -5.71 -3.58
C VAL A 562 -14.95 -5.49 -2.14
N LEU A 563 -14.60 -6.58 -1.50
CA LEU A 563 -13.79 -6.65 -0.30
C LEU A 563 -12.47 -7.34 -0.70
N HIS A 564 -11.43 -6.54 -0.89
CA HIS A 564 -10.10 -6.99 -1.29
C HIS A 564 -9.42 -7.75 -0.15
N ASN A 565 -8.70 -8.80 -0.55
CA ASN A 565 -7.91 -9.68 0.27
C ASN A 565 -6.42 -9.30 0.13
N ALA A 566 -6.00 -8.23 0.79
CA ALA A 566 -4.62 -7.74 0.68
C ALA A 566 -3.66 -8.65 1.45
N ILE A 567 -2.76 -9.35 0.75
CA ILE A 567 -1.76 -10.22 1.37
C ILE A 567 -0.57 -9.37 1.80
N ILE A 568 -0.38 -9.19 3.11
CA ILE A 568 0.70 -8.36 3.63
C ILE A 568 1.91 -9.24 3.98
N GLU A 569 3.05 -8.98 3.35
CA GLU A 569 4.29 -9.73 3.53
C GLU A 569 5.41 -8.83 4.09
N PRO A 570 6.24 -9.35 5.02
CA PRO A 570 7.44 -8.64 5.46
C PRO A 570 8.40 -8.36 4.30
N LYS A 571 8.94 -7.14 4.24
CA LYS A 571 10.01 -6.73 3.32
C LYS A 571 10.99 -5.82 4.07
N GLY A 572 12.15 -6.36 4.40
CA GLY A 572 13.11 -5.64 5.24
C GLY A 572 12.52 -5.35 6.63
N SER A 573 12.60 -4.11 7.07
CA SER A 573 11.99 -3.61 8.31
C SER A 573 10.54 -3.11 8.15
N GLY A 574 10.00 -3.16 6.93
CA GLY A 574 8.61 -2.84 6.60
C GLY A 574 7.89 -3.97 5.89
N PHE A 575 7.00 -3.61 4.96
CA PHE A 575 6.04 -4.54 4.35
C PHE A 575 5.83 -4.24 2.86
N LYS A 576 5.32 -5.24 2.15
CA LYS A 576 4.74 -5.10 0.80
C LYS A 576 3.39 -5.80 0.78
N GLU A 577 2.48 -5.33 -0.05
CA GLU A 577 1.27 -6.06 -0.40
C GLU A 577 1.57 -7.04 -1.55
N LYS A 578 0.76 -8.07 -1.68
CA LYS A 578 0.61 -8.92 -2.87
C LYS A 578 -0.89 -9.10 -3.09
N ASN A 579 -1.33 -8.94 -4.34
CA ASN A 579 -2.73 -9.12 -4.73
C ASN A 579 -3.24 -10.51 -4.32
N GLY A 580 -4.19 -10.56 -3.38
CA GLY A 580 -4.88 -11.78 -2.97
C GLY A 580 -6.27 -11.94 -3.59
N PHE A 581 -6.58 -11.15 -4.60
CA PHE A 581 -7.92 -10.99 -5.18
C PHE A 581 -8.93 -10.60 -4.10
N ASN A 582 -10.17 -11.06 -4.20
CA ASN A 582 -11.23 -10.62 -3.29
C ASN A 582 -11.60 -11.73 -2.30
N LEU A 583 -11.79 -11.33 -1.05
CA LEU A 583 -12.52 -12.14 -0.07
C LEU A 583 -14.02 -12.17 -0.42
N LEU A 584 -14.50 -11.10 -1.06
CA LEU A 584 -15.86 -11.01 -1.57
C LEU A 584 -15.91 -10.07 -2.78
N ALA A 585 -16.55 -10.47 -3.86
CA ALA A 585 -16.87 -9.57 -4.97
C ALA A 585 -18.30 -9.77 -5.45
N SER A 586 -18.99 -8.70 -5.86
CA SER A 586 -20.37 -8.77 -6.35
C SER A 586 -20.54 -8.21 -7.75
N SER A 587 -21.49 -8.77 -8.49
CA SER A 587 -21.99 -8.19 -9.74
C SER A 587 -23.27 -7.36 -9.58
N ASP A 588 -23.90 -7.38 -8.39
CA ASP A 588 -25.03 -6.50 -8.06
C ASP A 588 -24.55 -5.05 -8.00
N GLU A 589 -25.16 -4.18 -8.80
CA GLU A 589 -24.74 -2.78 -8.87
C GLU A 589 -24.94 -1.99 -7.57
N TRP A 590 -25.74 -2.48 -6.62
CA TRP A 590 -25.99 -1.82 -5.33
C TRP A 590 -25.02 -2.24 -4.23
N PHE A 591 -24.37 -3.40 -4.36
CA PHE A 591 -23.50 -3.95 -3.32
C PHE A 591 -22.30 -3.02 -3.06
N SER A 592 -22.20 -2.49 -1.85
CA SER A 592 -21.29 -1.40 -1.48
C SER A 592 -20.71 -1.63 -0.07
N PRO A 593 -19.74 -2.56 0.08
CA PRO A 593 -19.10 -2.80 1.36
C PRO A 593 -18.31 -1.57 1.79
N VAL A 594 -18.45 -1.17 3.05
CA VAL A 594 -17.75 0.01 3.62
C VAL A 594 -17.00 -0.29 4.92
N HIS A 595 -17.26 -1.43 5.54
CA HIS A 595 -16.54 -1.89 6.74
C HIS A 595 -16.42 -3.41 6.70
N ALA A 596 -15.25 -3.95 7.04
CA ALA A 596 -15.09 -5.34 7.42
C ALA A 596 -14.13 -5.52 8.60
N GLU A 597 -14.46 -6.39 9.55
CA GLU A 597 -13.57 -6.76 10.67
C GLU A 597 -13.87 -8.16 11.23
N VAL A 598 -12.94 -8.72 12.02
CA VAL A 598 -13.16 -10.00 12.71
C VAL A 598 -14.02 -9.77 13.95
N GLY A 599 -15.12 -10.50 14.05
CA GLY A 599 -16.04 -10.44 15.18
C GLY A 599 -15.60 -11.29 16.39
N PRO A 600 -16.32 -11.21 17.52
CA PRO A 600 -16.05 -11.95 18.75
C PRO A 600 -16.05 -13.47 18.58
N ASP A 601 -16.74 -13.97 17.56
CA ASP A 601 -16.87 -15.39 17.22
C ASP A 601 -15.77 -15.90 16.28
N GLY A 602 -14.94 -15.00 15.73
CA GLY A 602 -13.87 -15.30 14.77
C GLY A 602 -14.30 -15.31 13.29
N ALA A 603 -15.55 -14.95 13.00
CA ALA A 603 -16.03 -14.71 11.64
C ALA A 603 -15.63 -13.31 11.15
N VAL A 604 -15.68 -13.08 9.84
CA VAL A 604 -15.50 -11.73 9.27
C VAL A 604 -16.87 -11.09 9.08
N TRP A 605 -17.11 -9.96 9.72
CA TRP A 605 -18.35 -9.21 9.67
C TRP A 605 -18.23 -8.05 8.70
N ILE A 606 -19.26 -7.82 7.89
CA ILE A 606 -19.24 -6.89 6.76
C ILE A 606 -20.46 -5.98 6.85
N ALA A 607 -20.24 -4.67 6.86
CA ALA A 607 -21.29 -3.67 6.65
C ALA A 607 -21.35 -3.31 5.16
N ASP A 608 -22.46 -3.66 4.53
CA ASP A 608 -22.80 -3.29 3.16
C ASP A 608 -23.81 -2.15 3.20
N TRP A 609 -23.38 -0.98 2.73
CA TRP A 609 -24.24 0.20 2.64
C TRP A 609 -25.44 -0.06 1.72
N TYR A 610 -25.28 -0.91 0.71
CA TYR A 610 -26.27 -1.25 -0.30
C TYR A 610 -26.91 -0.03 -0.99
N ASN A 611 -26.14 0.68 -1.81
CA ASN A 611 -26.58 1.92 -2.45
C ASN A 611 -26.17 1.99 -3.93
N PHE A 612 -27.08 2.46 -4.79
CA PHE A 612 -26.75 2.69 -6.18
C PHE A 612 -25.80 3.88 -6.37
N ILE A 613 -26.03 4.98 -5.64
CA ILE A 613 -25.18 6.19 -5.70
C ILE A 613 -24.39 6.33 -4.41
N ILE A 614 -23.11 5.95 -4.46
CA ILE A 614 -22.19 6.12 -3.33
C ILE A 614 -21.12 7.19 -3.59
N GLN A 615 -20.89 7.57 -4.84
CA GLN A 615 -19.86 8.55 -5.21
C GLN A 615 -20.16 9.91 -4.59
N HIS A 616 -19.11 10.63 -4.16
CA HIS A 616 -19.25 11.89 -3.46
C HIS A 616 -18.88 13.09 -4.34
N ASN A 617 -17.63 13.13 -4.81
CA ASN A 617 -17.07 14.15 -5.67
C ASN A 617 -15.89 13.56 -6.50
N PRO A 618 -15.41 14.23 -7.57
CA PRO A 618 -15.85 15.53 -8.10
C PRO A 618 -17.30 15.55 -8.57
N THR A 619 -17.91 16.73 -8.55
CA THR A 619 -19.28 16.96 -9.03
C THR A 619 -19.40 16.60 -10.51
N PRO A 620 -20.32 15.70 -10.89
CA PRO A 620 -20.53 15.37 -12.29
C PRO A 620 -21.07 16.56 -13.07
N LYS A 621 -20.80 16.60 -14.37
CA LYS A 621 -21.35 17.63 -15.26
C LYS A 621 -22.88 17.61 -15.20
N GLY A 622 -23.49 18.77 -14.92
CA GLY A 622 -24.94 18.92 -14.84
C GLY A 622 -25.55 18.62 -13.47
N PHE A 623 -24.73 18.31 -12.47
CA PHE A 623 -25.14 18.15 -11.08
C PHE A 623 -24.58 19.30 -10.22
N GLU A 624 -25.16 19.51 -9.04
CA GLU A 624 -24.73 20.50 -8.05
C GLU A 624 -24.42 19.79 -6.73
N ASN A 625 -23.53 20.39 -5.91
CA ASN A 625 -23.22 19.88 -4.58
C ASN A 625 -24.24 20.37 -3.54
N GLY A 626 -24.55 19.51 -2.58
CA GLY A 626 -25.25 19.88 -1.35
C GLY A 626 -24.29 20.38 -0.26
N GLU A 627 -24.82 20.62 0.94
CA GLU A 627 -24.06 21.16 2.09
C GLU A 627 -22.94 20.23 2.55
N GLY A 628 -23.08 18.92 2.32
CA GLY A 628 -22.07 17.92 2.64
C GLY A 628 -20.89 17.85 1.66
N ASN A 629 -20.91 18.67 0.60
CA ASN A 629 -20.01 18.67 -0.55
C ASN A 629 -20.13 17.43 -1.48
N ALA A 630 -21.20 16.65 -1.34
CA ALA A 630 -21.57 15.60 -2.28
C ALA A 630 -22.53 16.12 -3.34
N TYR A 631 -22.42 15.63 -4.57
CA TYR A 631 -23.43 15.95 -5.58
C TYR A 631 -24.81 15.39 -5.19
N ILE A 632 -25.85 16.19 -5.41
CA ILE A 632 -27.24 15.84 -5.11
C ILE A 632 -27.74 14.91 -6.20
N ASN A 633 -28.23 13.72 -5.83
CA ASN A 633 -28.81 12.77 -6.77
C ASN A 633 -30.02 12.08 -6.14
N PRO A 634 -31.22 12.10 -6.77
CA PRO A 634 -32.42 11.45 -6.24
C PRO A 634 -32.32 9.92 -6.19
N LEU A 635 -31.35 9.31 -6.88
CA LEU A 635 -31.09 7.87 -6.85
C LEU A 635 -30.20 7.44 -5.67
N ARG A 636 -29.73 8.38 -4.83
CA ARG A 636 -29.03 8.04 -3.59
C ARG A 636 -30.04 7.50 -2.58
N ASP A 637 -29.88 6.23 -2.22
CA ASP A 637 -30.84 5.54 -1.37
C ASP A 637 -30.65 5.85 0.12
N SER A 638 -31.74 5.71 0.88
CA SER A 638 -31.79 5.90 2.33
C SER A 638 -32.72 4.88 2.99
N LYS A 639 -32.88 3.70 2.39
CA LYS A 639 -33.89 2.70 2.77
C LYS A 639 -33.36 1.28 2.86
N HIS A 640 -32.20 1.00 2.31
CA HIS A 640 -31.59 -0.33 2.29
C HIS A 640 -30.25 -0.33 3.01
N GLY A 641 -29.81 -1.49 3.44
CA GLY A 641 -28.53 -1.67 4.12
C GLY A 641 -28.44 -3.03 4.77
N ARG A 642 -27.25 -3.64 4.77
CA ARG A 642 -27.09 -5.05 5.13
C ARG A 642 -25.85 -5.28 5.96
N ILE A 643 -25.96 -6.22 6.88
CA ILE A 643 -24.84 -6.74 7.65
C ILE A 643 -24.73 -8.22 7.37
N TYR A 644 -23.54 -8.62 6.91
CA TYR A 644 -23.23 -10.02 6.63
C TYR A 644 -22.15 -10.53 7.58
N ARG A 645 -22.13 -11.85 7.70
CA ARG A 645 -21.10 -12.62 8.38
C ARG A 645 -20.53 -13.64 7.39
N LEU A 646 -19.22 -13.61 7.19
CA LEU A 646 -18.50 -14.57 6.36
C LEU A 646 -17.81 -15.60 7.26
N ILE A 647 -18.12 -16.87 7.03
CA ILE A 647 -17.55 -17.99 7.76
C ILE A 647 -16.79 -18.93 6.82
N TYR A 648 -15.71 -19.53 7.30
CA TYR A 648 -15.11 -20.74 6.76
C TYR A 648 -15.83 -21.99 7.30
N LYS A 649 -16.31 -22.87 6.42
CA LYS A 649 -17.11 -24.06 6.79
C LYS A 649 -16.36 -25.09 7.64
N GLY A 650 -15.02 -25.06 7.62
CA GLY A 650 -14.18 -25.92 8.45
C GLY A 650 -13.84 -25.34 9.83
N GLY A 651 -14.27 -24.10 10.13
CA GLY A 651 -14.00 -23.42 11.40
C GLY A 651 -15.08 -23.67 12.46
N GLU A 652 -14.72 -23.51 13.73
CA GLU A 652 -15.68 -23.52 14.84
C GLU A 652 -15.95 -22.10 15.33
N TYR A 653 -17.18 -21.60 15.31
CA TYR A 653 -17.51 -20.23 15.70
C TYR A 653 -18.16 -20.19 17.08
N LYS A 654 -17.44 -19.63 18.05
CA LYS A 654 -17.88 -19.53 19.45
C LYS A 654 -17.43 -18.21 20.04
N THR A 655 -18.27 -17.61 20.85
CA THR A 655 -17.93 -16.44 21.66
C THR A 655 -17.41 -16.86 23.04
N MET A 656 -16.74 -15.93 23.73
CA MET A 656 -16.31 -16.07 25.12
C MET A 656 -17.19 -15.19 26.01
N ASN A 657 -17.21 -15.48 27.31
CA ASN A 657 -17.68 -14.54 28.31
C ASN A 657 -16.52 -14.23 29.27
N ILE A 658 -16.30 -12.96 29.57
CA ILE A 658 -15.23 -12.51 30.48
C ILE A 658 -15.88 -11.78 31.65
N ASP A 659 -15.83 -12.36 32.85
CA ASP A 659 -16.18 -11.63 34.07
C ASP A 659 -14.97 -10.78 34.52
N PRO A 660 -15.06 -9.43 34.48
CA PRO A 660 -13.93 -8.56 34.83
C PRO A 660 -13.54 -8.64 36.31
N SER A 661 -14.37 -9.21 37.18
CA SER A 661 -14.06 -9.42 38.59
C SER A 661 -13.23 -10.69 38.85
N ILE A 662 -13.05 -11.55 37.84
CA ILE A 662 -12.40 -12.85 37.97
C ILE A 662 -11.10 -12.87 37.13
N ASN A 663 -9.93 -12.80 37.79
CA ASN A 663 -8.63 -12.83 37.11
C ASN A 663 -8.45 -14.04 36.16
N LYS A 664 -9.02 -15.20 36.51
CA LYS A 664 -8.96 -16.40 35.67
C LYS A 664 -9.60 -16.17 34.29
N ASP A 665 -10.70 -15.43 34.24
CA ASP A 665 -11.42 -15.16 32.99
C ASP A 665 -10.67 -14.12 32.17
N LEU A 666 -10.12 -13.09 32.82
CA LEU A 666 -9.23 -12.10 32.18
C LEU A 666 -7.98 -12.75 31.58
N VAL A 667 -7.32 -13.67 32.31
CA VAL A 667 -6.18 -14.44 31.80
C VAL A 667 -6.60 -15.35 30.63
N SER A 668 -7.81 -15.91 30.66
CA SER A 668 -8.33 -16.72 29.56
C SER A 668 -8.57 -15.85 28.31
N GLY A 669 -9.10 -14.64 28.48
CA GLY A 669 -9.25 -13.66 27.41
C GLY A 669 -7.91 -13.24 26.80
N LEU A 670 -6.89 -12.93 27.62
CA LEU A 670 -5.52 -12.63 27.17
C LEU A 670 -4.86 -13.78 26.40
N LYS A 671 -5.27 -15.03 26.66
CA LYS A 671 -4.80 -16.24 25.97
C LYS A 671 -5.63 -16.63 24.75
N SER A 672 -6.71 -15.91 24.47
CA SER A 672 -7.63 -16.25 23.39
C SER A 672 -6.94 -16.24 22.03
N ASP A 673 -7.35 -17.15 21.15
CA ASP A 673 -6.92 -17.21 19.76
C ASP A 673 -7.54 -16.11 18.89
N ASN A 674 -8.50 -15.35 19.42
CA ASN A 674 -9.11 -14.18 18.77
C ASN A 674 -8.65 -12.88 19.45
N MET A 675 -8.04 -11.97 18.67
CA MET A 675 -7.55 -10.68 19.15
C MET A 675 -8.62 -9.83 19.83
N PHE A 676 -9.88 -9.92 19.41
CA PHE A 676 -10.97 -9.20 20.05
C PHE A 676 -11.02 -9.48 21.57
N TRP A 677 -10.96 -10.75 21.98
CA TRP A 677 -11.01 -11.13 23.38
C TRP A 677 -9.74 -10.78 24.15
N ARG A 678 -8.57 -10.79 23.49
CA ARG A 678 -7.32 -10.36 24.11
C ARG A 678 -7.32 -8.85 24.38
N MET A 679 -7.76 -8.06 23.40
CA MET A 679 -7.93 -6.61 23.54
C MET A 679 -8.99 -6.28 24.60
N THR A 680 -10.12 -7.00 24.62
CA THR A 680 -11.18 -6.83 25.62
C THR A 680 -10.66 -7.12 27.03
N ALA A 681 -9.95 -8.23 27.24
CA ALA A 681 -9.36 -8.54 28.54
C ALA A 681 -8.32 -7.50 28.99
N GLN A 682 -7.42 -7.08 28.09
CA GLN A 682 -6.44 -6.02 28.38
C GLN A 682 -7.14 -4.72 28.78
N LYS A 683 -8.12 -4.27 27.98
CA LYS A 683 -8.90 -3.06 28.24
C LYS A 683 -9.60 -3.14 29.59
N LEU A 684 -10.33 -4.22 29.87
CA LEU A 684 -11.02 -4.43 31.15
C LEU A 684 -10.05 -4.42 32.35
N ILE A 685 -8.85 -4.99 32.22
CA ILE A 685 -7.84 -4.93 33.30
C ILE A 685 -7.41 -3.50 33.58
N VAL A 686 -7.12 -2.73 32.52
CA VAL A 686 -6.62 -1.35 32.60
C VAL A 686 -7.71 -0.40 33.12
N GLU A 687 -8.91 -0.44 32.54
CA GLU A 687 -10.03 0.41 32.93
C GLU A 687 -10.47 0.19 34.39
N ASN A 688 -10.40 -1.05 34.89
CA ASN A 688 -10.69 -1.38 36.29
C ASN A 688 -9.47 -1.22 37.23
N ASN A 689 -8.31 -0.81 36.72
CA ASN A 689 -7.05 -0.71 37.45
C ASN A 689 -6.74 -1.96 38.30
N ASN A 690 -6.95 -3.15 37.72
CA ASN A 690 -6.83 -4.41 38.44
C ASN A 690 -5.35 -4.83 38.60
N THR A 691 -4.70 -4.31 39.64
CA THR A 691 -3.29 -4.64 39.95
C THR A 691 -3.09 -6.05 40.52
N SER A 692 -4.15 -6.75 40.94
CA SER A 692 -4.04 -8.10 41.52
C SER A 692 -3.58 -9.16 40.51
N ILE A 693 -3.73 -8.88 39.21
CA ILE A 693 -3.41 -9.79 38.11
C ILE A 693 -1.92 -9.76 37.71
N ILE A 694 -1.11 -8.84 38.27
CA ILE A 694 0.28 -8.62 37.84
C ILE A 694 1.08 -9.92 37.81
N GLU A 695 0.97 -10.79 38.82
CA GLU A 695 1.69 -12.07 38.85
C GLU A 695 1.33 -12.99 37.67
N ASP A 696 0.06 -13.00 37.24
CA ASP A 696 -0.38 -13.76 36.07
C ASP A 696 0.19 -13.17 34.77
N LEU A 697 0.25 -11.84 34.66
CA LEU A 697 0.88 -11.15 33.51
C LEU A 697 2.37 -11.49 33.40
N LEU A 698 3.09 -11.54 34.52
CA LEU A 698 4.50 -11.93 34.54
C LEU A 698 4.70 -13.37 34.07
N GLN A 699 3.78 -14.29 34.40
CA GLN A 699 3.81 -15.67 33.91
C GLN A 699 3.55 -15.75 32.40
N LEU A 700 2.64 -14.94 31.87
CA LEU A 700 2.40 -14.85 30.43
C LEU A 700 3.66 -14.37 29.68
N ILE A 701 4.34 -13.35 30.20
CA ILE A 701 5.59 -12.82 29.62
C ILE A 701 6.72 -13.84 29.66
N ALA A 702 6.79 -14.65 30.73
CA ALA A 702 7.82 -15.68 30.89
C ALA A 702 7.61 -16.91 29.98
N ASN A 703 6.39 -17.13 29.47
CA ASN A 703 6.11 -18.23 28.56
C ASN A 703 6.75 -17.95 27.19
N GLN A 704 7.59 -18.87 26.71
CA GLN A 704 8.29 -18.76 25.42
C GLN A 704 7.64 -19.55 24.28
N SER A 705 6.47 -20.15 24.52
CA SER A 705 5.74 -20.92 23.52
C SER A 705 5.28 -20.01 22.39
N LEU A 706 5.43 -20.49 21.16
CA LEU A 706 4.98 -19.82 19.95
C LEU A 706 3.75 -20.53 19.40
N ASP A 707 2.84 -19.77 18.81
CA ASP A 707 1.81 -20.34 17.95
C ASP A 707 2.40 -20.81 16.61
N GLU A 708 1.55 -21.36 15.74
CA GLU A 708 2.00 -21.96 14.49
C GLU A 708 2.53 -20.96 13.46
N ILE A 709 2.36 -19.66 13.67
CA ILE A 709 2.92 -18.58 12.84
C ILE A 709 4.04 -17.82 13.56
N GLY A 710 4.53 -18.35 14.69
CA GLY A 710 5.68 -17.80 15.41
C GLY A 710 5.37 -16.65 16.36
N LEU A 711 4.10 -16.41 16.68
CA LEU A 711 3.66 -15.34 17.58
C LEU A 711 3.54 -15.83 19.02
N ASN A 712 3.63 -14.89 19.95
CA ASN A 712 3.19 -15.06 21.33
C ASN A 712 2.35 -13.83 21.71
N SER A 713 1.16 -13.75 21.10
CA SER A 713 0.19 -12.68 21.31
C SER A 713 -0.18 -12.51 22.80
N PRO A 714 -0.36 -13.57 23.61
CA PRO A 714 -0.63 -13.42 25.05
C PRO A 714 0.46 -12.64 25.81
N ALA A 715 1.73 -12.89 25.52
CA ALA A 715 2.83 -12.12 26.11
C ALA A 715 2.85 -10.66 25.62
N VAL A 716 2.53 -10.40 24.35
CA VAL A 716 2.38 -9.03 23.82
C VAL A 716 1.33 -8.26 24.61
N HIS A 717 0.12 -8.82 24.76
CA HIS A 717 -0.94 -8.15 25.54
C HIS A 717 -0.57 -8.01 27.02
N ALA A 718 0.11 -8.98 27.62
CA ALA A 718 0.56 -8.87 29.02
C ALA A 718 1.55 -7.71 29.22
N LEU A 719 2.47 -7.48 28.29
CA LEU A 719 3.40 -6.34 28.31
C LEU A 719 2.65 -5.01 28.27
N TRP A 720 1.70 -4.88 27.34
CA TRP A 720 0.89 -3.67 27.19
C TRP A 720 -0.13 -3.46 28.31
N THR A 721 -0.57 -4.54 28.96
CA THR A 721 -1.41 -4.47 30.16
C THR A 721 -0.60 -3.94 31.35
N LEU A 722 0.63 -4.40 31.56
CA LEU A 722 1.52 -3.85 32.59
C LEU A 722 1.80 -2.36 32.36
N HIS A 723 1.98 -1.96 31.10
CA HIS A 723 2.12 -0.56 30.72
C HIS A 723 0.87 0.26 31.06
N GLY A 724 -0.32 -0.24 30.74
CA GLY A 724 -1.59 0.46 31.04
C GLY A 724 -1.94 0.54 32.53
N LEU A 725 -1.41 -0.36 33.36
CA LEU A 725 -1.53 -0.32 34.81
C LEU A 725 -0.48 0.57 35.50
N ASP A 726 0.34 1.29 34.73
CA ASP A 726 1.50 2.07 35.21
C ASP A 726 2.49 1.23 36.04
N ALA A 727 2.50 -0.10 35.86
CA ALA A 727 3.35 -1.01 36.63
C ALA A 727 4.83 -0.99 36.21
N LEU A 728 5.20 -0.12 35.26
CA LEU A 728 6.55 0.00 34.69
C LEU A 728 7.18 1.38 34.95
N ASP A 729 6.64 2.16 35.89
CA ASP A 729 7.14 3.49 36.29
C ASP A 729 8.48 3.46 37.06
N GLY A 730 8.99 2.27 37.38
CA GLY A 730 10.21 2.03 38.15
C GLY A 730 9.98 1.59 39.60
N SER A 731 8.74 1.66 40.11
CA SER A 731 8.39 1.21 41.47
C SER A 731 8.30 -0.32 41.60
N ASN A 732 7.94 -1.02 40.51
CA ASN A 732 7.81 -2.47 40.47
C ASN A 732 9.02 -3.13 39.76
N THR A 733 10.08 -3.36 40.52
CA THR A 733 11.32 -3.96 39.99
C THR A 733 11.11 -5.33 39.38
N LYS A 734 10.21 -6.15 39.94
CA LYS A 734 9.89 -7.49 39.43
C LYS A 734 9.27 -7.43 38.03
N ALA A 735 8.37 -6.47 37.80
CA ALA A 735 7.79 -6.25 36.48
C ALA A 735 8.85 -5.78 35.47
N ILE A 736 9.66 -4.78 35.84
CA ILE A 736 10.77 -4.30 35.01
C ILE A 736 11.73 -5.44 34.63
N ASP A 737 12.14 -6.27 35.60
CA ASP A 737 13.02 -7.42 35.35
C ASP A 737 12.41 -8.44 34.38
N ALA A 738 11.10 -8.68 34.46
CA ALA A 738 10.41 -9.58 33.55
C ALA A 738 10.38 -9.01 32.12
N VAL A 739 10.11 -7.71 31.96
CA VAL A 739 10.12 -7.05 30.66
C VAL A 739 11.53 -6.99 30.07
N ILE A 740 12.56 -6.73 30.87
CA ILE A 740 13.97 -6.77 30.43
C ILE A 740 14.33 -8.17 29.92
N LYS A 741 13.87 -9.24 30.58
CA LYS A 741 14.07 -10.62 30.08
C LYS A 741 13.34 -10.85 28.76
N ALA A 742 12.17 -10.23 28.57
CA ALA A 742 11.37 -10.33 27.34
C ALA A 742 12.07 -9.71 26.12
N LEU A 743 13.07 -8.83 26.31
CA LEU A 743 13.94 -8.35 25.22
C LEU A 743 14.70 -9.48 24.52
N LYS A 744 14.80 -10.68 25.11
CA LYS A 744 15.43 -11.87 24.49
C LYS A 744 14.42 -12.96 24.13
N HIS A 745 13.13 -12.66 24.14
CA HIS A 745 12.07 -13.62 23.84
C HIS A 745 12.17 -14.12 22.37
N PRO A 746 11.85 -15.40 22.06
CA PRO A 746 11.94 -15.93 20.70
C PRO A 746 11.01 -15.21 19.69
N ALA A 747 9.78 -14.87 20.08
CA ALA A 747 8.87 -14.07 19.26
C ALA A 747 9.33 -12.62 19.10
N ALA A 748 9.46 -12.15 17.85
CA ALA A 748 9.83 -10.77 17.52
C ALA A 748 8.82 -9.74 18.08
N GLY A 749 7.51 -10.03 17.99
CA GLY A 749 6.47 -9.15 18.53
C GLY A 749 6.57 -8.87 20.02
N VAL A 750 7.07 -9.85 20.80
CA VAL A 750 7.30 -9.70 22.25
C VAL A 750 8.52 -8.82 22.51
N ARG A 751 9.63 -9.02 21.78
CA ARG A 751 10.82 -8.15 21.90
C ARG A 751 10.48 -6.71 21.54
N LYS A 752 9.78 -6.50 20.41
CA LYS A 752 9.28 -5.20 19.97
C LYS A 752 8.40 -4.52 21.01
N SER A 753 7.43 -5.26 21.58
CA SER A 753 6.55 -4.71 22.60
C SER A 753 7.31 -4.38 23.90
N ALA A 754 8.25 -5.23 24.31
CA ALA A 754 9.09 -4.99 25.48
C ALA A 754 9.93 -3.71 25.33
N ILE A 755 10.51 -3.46 24.15
CA ILE A 755 11.21 -2.21 23.82
C ILE A 755 10.29 -0.99 24.00
N ARG A 756 9.03 -1.09 23.54
CA ARG A 756 8.09 0.04 23.53
C ARG A 756 7.50 0.37 24.91
N VAL A 757 7.33 -0.62 25.79
CA VAL A 757 6.72 -0.42 27.12
C VAL A 757 7.72 -0.08 28.22
N LEU A 758 9.02 -0.35 28.03
CA LEU A 758 10.03 -0.01 29.03
C LEU A 758 10.17 1.51 29.20
N PRO A 759 10.43 1.99 30.43
CA PRO A 759 10.59 3.42 30.70
C PRO A 759 11.81 3.96 29.95
N LYS A 760 11.74 5.24 29.54
CA LYS A 760 12.83 5.91 28.82
C LYS A 760 13.93 6.31 29.82
N SER A 761 14.86 5.40 30.08
CA SER A 761 15.90 5.54 31.09
C SER A 761 17.25 4.99 30.61
N GLU A 762 18.33 5.42 31.25
CA GLU A 762 19.68 4.88 31.00
C GLU A 762 19.75 3.36 31.26
N ALA A 763 19.05 2.86 32.29
CA ALA A 763 18.98 1.42 32.58
C ALA A 763 18.32 0.64 31.43
N THR A 764 17.23 1.16 30.87
CA THR A 764 16.55 0.56 29.71
C THR A 764 17.46 0.59 28.48
N LEU A 765 18.16 1.69 28.24
CA LEU A 765 19.11 1.81 27.14
C LEU A 765 20.20 0.73 27.21
N LEU A 766 20.80 0.54 28.39
CA LEU A 766 21.76 -0.55 28.61
C LEU A 766 21.13 -1.94 28.43
N ALA A 767 19.87 -2.13 28.85
CA ALA A 767 19.17 -3.39 28.65
C ALA A 767 18.97 -3.72 27.16
N ILE A 768 18.60 -2.73 26.33
CA ILE A 768 18.46 -2.87 24.87
C ILE A 768 19.81 -3.25 24.24
N LEU A 769 20.89 -2.58 24.63
CA LEU A 769 22.25 -2.88 24.15
C LEU A 769 22.71 -4.29 24.56
N ASN A 770 22.49 -4.68 25.83
CA ASN A 770 22.82 -6.01 26.36
C ASN A 770 21.99 -7.14 25.73
N ALA A 771 20.83 -6.81 25.18
CA ALA A 771 20.00 -7.72 24.37
C ALA A 771 20.42 -7.75 22.89
N ASN A 772 21.35 -6.89 22.46
CA ASN A 772 21.86 -6.77 21.09
C ASN A 772 20.77 -6.50 20.05
N LEU A 773 19.71 -5.76 20.42
CA LEU A 773 18.54 -5.55 19.55
C LEU A 773 18.81 -4.63 18.36
N ILE A 774 19.86 -3.82 18.42
CA ILE A 774 20.36 -3.04 17.27
C ILE A 774 20.86 -3.93 16.12
N ASN A 775 21.12 -5.22 16.40
CA ASN A 775 21.53 -6.23 15.43
C ASN A 775 20.52 -7.38 15.35
N ASP A 776 19.27 -7.18 15.80
CA ASP A 776 18.22 -8.22 15.77
C ASP A 776 18.05 -8.77 14.34
N GLU A 777 17.84 -10.08 14.20
CA GLU A 777 17.62 -10.72 12.90
C GLU A 777 16.32 -10.26 12.25
N ASN A 778 15.30 -9.95 13.06
CA ASN A 778 14.06 -9.36 12.60
C ASN A 778 14.26 -7.84 12.45
N LEU A 779 14.35 -7.37 11.21
CA LEU A 779 14.64 -5.97 10.89
C LEU A 779 13.54 -5.00 11.37
N ASN A 780 12.29 -5.44 11.50
CA ASN A 780 11.22 -4.63 12.09
C ASN A 780 11.47 -4.38 13.60
N THR A 781 11.89 -5.40 14.34
CA THR A 781 12.31 -5.28 15.75
C THR A 781 13.55 -4.41 15.88
N ARG A 782 14.53 -4.58 14.97
CA ARG A 782 15.74 -3.75 14.90
C ARG A 782 15.41 -2.26 14.72
N LYS A 783 14.48 -1.94 13.81
CA LYS A 783 13.99 -0.58 13.60
C LYS A 783 13.38 0.00 14.88
N GLU A 784 12.52 -0.75 15.56
CA GLU A 784 11.90 -0.30 16.81
C GLU A 784 12.93 -0.10 17.94
N ALA A 785 14.00 -0.90 17.99
CA ALA A 785 15.10 -0.67 18.91
C ALA A 785 15.79 0.69 18.65
N LEU A 786 16.07 1.02 17.38
CA LEU A 786 16.66 2.32 17.00
C LEU A 786 15.72 3.48 17.34
N LEU A 787 14.43 3.36 17.06
CA LEU A 787 13.43 4.38 17.41
C LEU A 787 13.31 4.57 18.92
N ALA A 788 13.36 3.49 19.71
CA ALA A 788 13.34 3.59 21.16
C ALA A 788 14.61 4.25 21.71
N ILE A 789 15.79 3.93 21.15
CA ILE A 789 17.06 4.59 21.49
C ILE A 789 16.97 6.10 21.20
N ALA A 790 16.36 6.51 20.09
CA ALA A 790 16.18 7.93 19.75
C ALA A 790 15.40 8.74 20.81
N GLU A 791 14.65 8.08 21.69
CA GLU A 791 13.89 8.69 22.78
C GLU A 791 14.55 8.53 24.17
N MET A 792 15.72 7.88 24.25
CA MET A 792 16.43 7.69 25.51
C MET A 792 17.20 8.96 25.91
N PRO A 793 17.54 9.12 27.20
CA PRO A 793 18.46 10.17 27.63
C PRO A 793 19.80 10.08 26.87
N ILE A 794 20.36 11.24 26.52
CA ILE A 794 21.63 11.34 25.80
C ILE A 794 22.74 10.54 26.49
N SER A 795 23.49 9.75 25.72
CA SER A 795 24.55 8.87 26.21
C SER A 795 25.64 8.69 25.15
N ALA A 796 26.91 8.82 25.55
CA ALA A 796 28.07 8.62 24.69
C ALA A 796 28.32 7.16 24.36
N ASP A 797 27.98 6.24 25.27
CA ASP A 797 28.23 4.80 25.16
C ASP A 797 27.48 4.17 23.98
N VAL A 798 26.34 4.75 23.60
CA VAL A 798 25.50 4.29 22.49
C VAL A 798 26.08 4.66 21.14
N SER A 799 26.78 5.79 21.06
CA SER A 799 27.17 6.40 19.78
C SER A 799 28.10 5.52 18.94
N GLY A 800 29.00 4.77 19.59
CA GLY A 800 29.86 3.80 18.92
C GLY A 800 29.08 2.64 18.28
N PHE A 801 28.00 2.18 18.94
CA PHE A 801 27.11 1.17 18.38
C PHE A 801 26.33 1.69 17.17
N LEU A 802 25.86 2.94 17.22
CA LEU A 802 25.18 3.57 16.09
C LEU A 802 26.13 3.76 14.88
N LEU A 803 27.40 4.08 15.14
CA LEU A 803 28.42 4.13 14.10
C LEU A 803 28.59 2.76 13.43
N SER A 804 28.76 1.69 14.22
CA SER A 804 28.83 0.33 13.66
C SER A 804 27.54 -0.06 12.91
N ALA A 805 26.37 0.31 13.41
CA ALA A 805 25.11 0.07 12.72
C ALA A 805 25.01 0.82 11.37
N SER A 806 25.64 2.00 11.25
CA SER A 806 25.70 2.75 9.98
C SER A 806 26.62 2.12 8.93
N GLN A 807 27.48 1.19 9.35
CA GLN A 807 28.42 0.45 8.49
C GLN A 807 27.87 -0.91 8.04
N ASP A 808 26.72 -1.36 8.58
CA ASP A 808 26.04 -2.59 8.16
C ASP A 808 25.30 -2.39 6.83
N GLU A 809 25.69 -3.14 5.80
CA GLU A 809 25.06 -3.10 4.47
C GLU A 809 23.56 -3.46 4.52
N LYS A 810 23.11 -4.31 5.45
CA LYS A 810 21.68 -4.62 5.61
C LYS A 810 20.91 -3.38 6.08
N ASN A 811 21.48 -2.59 6.97
CA ASN A 811 20.86 -1.33 7.41
C ASN A 811 20.90 -0.29 6.29
N ALA A 812 21.95 -0.26 5.46
CA ALA A 812 22.09 0.67 4.35
C ALA A 812 21.13 0.39 3.17
N SER A 813 20.82 -0.89 2.93
CA SER A 813 19.94 -1.34 1.84
C SER A 813 18.46 -1.44 2.23
N ASP A 814 18.14 -1.41 3.52
CA ASP A 814 16.77 -1.37 4.02
C ASP A 814 16.12 -0.01 3.80
N GLU A 815 14.80 -0.01 3.60
CA GLU A 815 14.04 1.18 3.25
C GLU A 815 13.87 2.17 4.43
N TYR A 816 13.77 1.68 5.67
CA TYR A 816 13.39 2.49 6.83
C TYR A 816 14.48 2.57 7.91
N LEU A 817 15.37 1.59 8.01
CA LEU A 817 16.47 1.58 8.98
C LEU A 817 17.41 2.80 8.87
N PRO A 818 17.77 3.32 7.68
CA PRO A 818 18.57 4.53 7.58
C PRO A 818 17.98 5.72 8.34
N GLN A 819 16.66 5.90 8.24
CA GLN A 819 15.95 7.00 8.89
C GLN A 819 15.82 6.77 10.41
N ALA A 820 15.49 5.54 10.83
CA ALA A 820 15.44 5.19 12.25
C ALA A 820 16.80 5.34 12.95
N LEU A 821 17.88 4.94 12.26
CA LEU A 821 19.25 5.12 12.71
C LEU A 821 19.59 6.60 12.83
N PHE A 822 19.25 7.40 11.83
CA PHE A 822 19.50 8.84 11.86
C PHE A 822 18.75 9.52 13.01
N ALA A 823 17.50 9.13 13.29
CA ALA A 823 16.75 9.61 14.44
C ALA A 823 17.46 9.32 15.77
N ALA A 824 18.07 8.13 15.92
CA ALA A 824 18.87 7.79 17.10
C ALA A 824 20.15 8.63 17.18
N VAL A 825 20.83 8.85 16.06
CA VAL A 825 22.07 9.64 15.99
C VAL A 825 21.83 11.12 16.29
N ILE A 826 20.68 11.69 15.93
CA ILE A 826 20.30 13.06 16.32
C ILE A 826 20.34 13.22 17.86
N THR A 827 19.88 12.21 18.60
CA THR A 827 19.89 12.24 20.08
C THR A 827 21.27 11.87 20.65
N HIS A 828 22.04 11.02 19.97
CA HIS A 828 23.32 10.46 20.43
C HIS A 828 24.50 10.70 19.45
N PRO A 829 24.90 11.95 19.17
CA PRO A 829 25.81 12.25 18.06
C PRO A 829 27.31 12.01 18.34
N PHE A 830 27.73 11.73 19.57
CA PHE A 830 29.14 11.83 20.02
C PHE A 830 30.19 11.14 19.12
N ALA A 831 29.97 9.90 18.69
CA ALA A 831 30.89 9.18 17.79
C ALA A 831 30.91 9.76 16.37
N PHE A 832 29.84 10.45 15.98
CA PHE A 832 29.73 11.13 14.70
C PHE A 832 30.32 12.55 14.74
N ASP A 833 30.45 13.21 15.89
CA ASP A 833 30.99 14.58 16.00
C ASP A 833 32.44 14.73 15.48
N ALA A 834 33.30 13.72 15.71
CA ALA A 834 34.65 13.69 15.16
C ALA A 834 34.66 13.42 13.64
N SER A 835 33.69 12.64 13.15
CA SER A 835 33.53 12.32 11.73
C SER A 835 32.85 13.44 10.94
N SER A 836 31.82 14.11 11.46
CA SER A 836 31.07 15.19 10.78
C SER A 836 31.95 16.38 10.41
N THR A 837 32.99 16.63 11.21
CA THR A 837 34.01 17.64 10.94
C THR A 837 34.90 17.26 9.76
N ALA A 838 35.18 15.97 9.54
CA ALA A 838 35.93 15.43 8.40
C ALA A 838 35.04 15.17 7.15
N LEU A 839 33.77 14.80 7.35
CA LEU A 839 32.78 14.53 6.30
C LEU A 839 32.34 15.81 5.56
N ASN A 840 32.60 16.99 6.13
CA ASN A 840 32.40 18.31 5.50
C ASN A 840 33.28 18.55 4.24
N GLN A 841 34.24 17.67 3.97
CA GLN A 841 35.15 17.73 2.81
C GLN A 841 34.94 16.60 1.80
N ILE A 842 33.83 15.85 1.89
CA ILE A 842 33.55 14.79 0.92
C ILE A 842 33.06 15.40 -0.40
N ASP A 843 33.97 15.50 -1.37
CA ASP A 843 33.69 15.75 -2.81
C ASP A 843 33.15 14.48 -3.51
N LYS A 844 32.27 13.71 -2.84
CA LYS A 844 31.55 12.59 -3.47
C LYS A 844 30.15 13.03 -3.84
N VAL A 845 29.67 12.57 -5.00
CA VAL A 845 28.27 12.70 -5.41
C VAL A 845 27.39 11.97 -4.39
N ASP A 846 26.23 12.54 -4.04
CA ASP A 846 25.31 12.01 -3.02
C ASP A 846 24.95 10.53 -3.23
N SER A 847 24.85 10.09 -4.49
CA SER A 847 24.56 8.69 -4.85
C SER A 847 25.66 7.69 -4.48
N LEU A 848 26.86 8.15 -4.14
CA LEU A 848 28.01 7.33 -3.77
C LEU A 848 28.30 7.36 -2.27
N LEU A 849 27.52 8.12 -1.49
CA LEU A 849 27.71 8.20 -0.05
C LEU A 849 27.32 6.88 0.62
N THR A 850 28.18 6.39 1.51
CA THR A 850 27.82 5.28 2.41
C THR A 850 26.73 5.72 3.39
N LEU A 851 26.07 4.77 4.07
CA LEU A 851 25.08 5.14 5.10
C LEU A 851 25.71 5.97 6.23
N GLU A 852 26.93 5.62 6.68
CA GLU A 852 27.71 6.43 7.63
C GLU A 852 27.88 7.88 7.16
N GLU A 853 28.33 8.07 5.91
CA GLU A 853 28.55 9.40 5.32
C GLU A 853 27.23 10.18 5.19
N ARG A 854 26.15 9.51 4.77
CA ARG A 854 24.81 10.11 4.69
C ARG A 854 24.33 10.58 6.06
N VAL A 855 24.45 9.74 7.09
CA VAL A 855 24.06 10.06 8.48
C VAL A 855 24.88 11.23 9.01
N GLY A 856 26.21 11.20 8.84
CA GLY A 856 27.08 12.27 9.30
C GLY A 856 26.85 13.61 8.58
N LYS A 857 26.62 13.59 7.25
CA LYS A 857 26.22 14.78 6.48
C LYS A 857 24.91 15.36 7.00
N SER A 858 23.94 14.50 7.32
CA SER A 858 22.60 14.89 7.78
C SER A 858 22.57 15.58 9.16
N LEU A 859 23.63 15.44 9.96
CA LEU A 859 23.73 16.12 11.26
C LEU A 859 23.92 17.63 11.12
N ILE A 860 24.66 18.07 10.11
CA ILE A 860 25.05 19.47 9.87
C ILE A 860 24.30 20.13 8.71
N GLU A 861 23.61 19.31 7.91
CA GLU A 861 22.90 19.71 6.70
C GLU A 861 21.53 19.02 6.67
N GLU A 862 20.46 19.79 6.47
CA GLU A 862 19.12 19.26 6.25
C GLU A 862 18.72 19.49 4.80
N GLN A 863 18.18 18.47 4.14
CA GLN A 863 17.73 18.56 2.76
C GLN A 863 16.28 18.10 2.63
N TYR A 864 15.41 18.99 2.17
CA TYR A 864 13.99 18.74 1.98
C TYR A 864 13.62 18.84 0.50
N SER A 865 12.97 17.83 -0.06
CA SER A 865 12.46 17.88 -1.44
C SER A 865 11.40 18.98 -1.61
N LEU A 866 11.41 19.66 -2.76
CA LEU A 866 10.38 20.62 -3.15
C LEU A 866 9.25 19.92 -3.92
N ASP A 867 8.57 18.99 -3.26
CA ASP A 867 7.37 18.35 -3.81
C ASP A 867 6.11 19.16 -3.46
N ARG A 868 5.30 19.46 -4.48
CA ARG A 868 4.00 20.11 -4.32
C ARG A 868 2.96 19.19 -3.70
N LYS A 869 3.09 17.87 -3.91
CA LYS A 869 2.16 16.86 -3.39
C LYS A 869 2.53 16.43 -1.97
N SER A 870 3.82 16.19 -1.74
CA SER A 870 4.39 15.75 -0.46
C SER A 870 5.24 16.85 0.19
N GLY A 871 4.67 18.05 0.34
CA GLY A 871 5.39 19.22 0.88
C GLY A 871 5.93 18.97 2.29
N VAL A 872 6.85 19.82 2.78
CA VAL A 872 7.49 19.61 4.10
C VAL A 872 6.45 19.71 5.22
N PRO A 873 6.14 18.61 5.93
CA PRO A 873 5.02 18.57 6.87
C PRO A 873 5.31 19.35 8.17
N PHE A 874 6.58 19.58 8.48
CA PHE A 874 7.04 20.30 9.68
C PHE A 874 7.81 21.56 9.30
N PRO A 875 7.72 22.63 10.10
CA PRO A 875 8.62 23.76 9.95
C PRO A 875 10.05 23.30 10.24
N PRO A 876 11.00 23.41 9.29
CA PRO A 876 12.40 23.12 9.56
C PRO A 876 12.99 24.15 10.53
N GLN A 877 14.06 23.75 11.23
CA GLN A 877 14.83 24.64 12.10
C GLN A 877 15.75 25.50 11.24
N ILE A 878 15.52 26.81 11.20
CA ILE A 878 16.20 27.77 10.32
C ILE A 878 17.13 28.71 11.08
N ALA A 879 17.02 28.78 12.42
CA ALA A 879 17.88 29.62 13.24
C ALA A 879 19.36 29.24 13.08
N GLY A 880 20.20 30.24 12.80
CA GLY A 880 21.65 30.08 12.67
C GLY A 880 22.12 29.31 11.45
N LYS A 881 21.23 28.95 10.50
CA LYS A 881 21.59 28.17 9.31
C LYS A 881 21.58 29.02 8.04
N GLU A 882 22.48 28.69 7.13
CA GLU A 882 22.39 29.12 5.74
C GLU A 882 21.19 28.48 5.08
N ILE A 883 20.53 29.22 4.19
CA ILE A 883 19.38 28.74 3.40
C ILE A 883 19.83 28.66 1.95
N ARG A 884 19.71 27.50 1.33
CA ARG A 884 19.95 27.32 -0.10
C ARG A 884 18.75 26.62 -0.72
N ILE A 885 18.25 27.16 -1.82
CA ILE A 885 17.09 26.63 -2.54
C ILE A 885 17.57 26.32 -3.94
N GLN A 886 17.38 25.08 -4.37
CA GLN A 886 17.52 24.67 -5.76
C GLN A 886 16.14 24.28 -6.28
N ALA A 887 15.71 24.86 -7.39
CA ALA A 887 14.45 24.53 -8.05
C ALA A 887 14.68 24.32 -9.53
N THR A 888 14.52 23.08 -9.99
CA THR A 888 14.53 22.75 -11.40
C THR A 888 13.14 22.98 -11.97
N ILE A 889 13.03 23.97 -12.84
CA ILE A 889 11.76 24.53 -13.30
C ILE A 889 11.60 24.28 -14.80
N SER A 890 10.39 23.88 -15.20
CA SER A 890 9.97 23.91 -16.60
C SER A 890 8.66 24.69 -16.76
N LYS A 891 8.55 25.36 -17.90
CA LYS A 891 7.37 26.14 -18.29
C LYS A 891 6.24 25.20 -18.72
N SER A 892 5.00 25.61 -18.44
CA SER A 892 3.78 25.00 -18.99
C SER A 892 3.31 25.76 -20.23
N ASP A 893 2.05 25.55 -20.65
CA ASP A 893 1.44 26.33 -21.74
C ASP A 893 1.20 27.81 -21.37
N GLU A 894 1.28 28.14 -20.08
CA GLU A 894 1.14 29.50 -19.57
C GLU A 894 2.49 30.19 -19.32
N ALA A 895 2.47 31.52 -19.17
CA ALA A 895 3.63 32.29 -18.76
C ALA A 895 4.03 31.92 -17.32
N LEU A 896 5.30 31.62 -17.09
CA LEU A 896 5.82 31.16 -15.80
C LEU A 896 5.58 32.23 -14.72
N GLU A 897 4.69 31.94 -13.78
CA GLU A 897 4.30 32.85 -12.70
C GLU A 897 3.89 32.05 -11.46
N GLY A 898 4.19 32.58 -10.26
CA GLY A 898 3.74 32.02 -8.98
C GLY A 898 4.85 31.78 -7.96
N ILE A 899 4.46 31.17 -6.85
CA ILE A 899 5.35 30.82 -5.72
C ILE A 899 6.09 29.54 -6.00
N ILE A 900 7.42 29.58 -5.99
CA ILE A 900 8.21 28.35 -5.97
C ILE A 900 8.24 27.82 -4.54
N MET A 901 8.65 28.67 -3.59
CA MET A 901 8.78 28.33 -2.17
C MET A 901 8.63 29.55 -1.27
N ALA A 902 8.00 29.40 -0.11
CA ALA A 902 7.99 30.40 0.96
C ALA A 902 7.91 29.77 2.36
N GLN A 903 8.49 30.44 3.36
CA GLN A 903 8.34 30.07 4.78
C GLN A 903 8.39 31.32 5.67
N GLY A 904 7.63 31.34 6.76
CA GLY A 904 7.50 32.49 7.67
C GLY A 904 6.49 33.51 7.18
N ASN A 905 6.47 34.70 7.78
CA ASN A 905 5.43 35.72 7.57
C ASN A 905 5.98 37.08 7.15
N LYS A 906 5.08 38.08 7.12
CA LYS A 906 5.40 39.48 6.82
C LYS A 906 6.44 40.14 7.73
N THR A 907 6.75 39.55 8.90
CA THR A 907 7.75 40.07 9.83
C THR A 907 9.08 39.34 9.68
N ASN A 908 9.05 38.01 9.72
CA ASN A 908 10.23 37.16 9.57
C ASN A 908 9.91 36.00 8.62
N GLY A 909 10.61 35.90 7.50
CA GLY A 909 10.35 34.87 6.50
C GLY A 909 11.18 35.04 5.23
N TYR A 910 11.13 34.06 4.34
CA TYR A 910 11.76 34.12 3.04
C TYR A 910 10.83 33.56 1.95
N SER A 911 11.01 34.01 0.71
CA SER A 911 10.22 33.55 -0.43
C SER A 911 10.99 33.65 -1.74
N LEU A 912 10.89 32.61 -2.56
CA LEU A 912 11.35 32.53 -3.93
C LEU A 912 10.13 32.44 -4.85
N TYR A 913 9.94 33.43 -5.73
CA TYR A 913 8.75 33.50 -6.57
C TYR A 913 9.00 34.23 -7.89
N ILE A 914 8.10 34.02 -8.84
CA ILE A 914 8.13 34.64 -10.16
C ILE A 914 6.87 35.47 -10.32
N LEU A 915 7.01 36.74 -10.68
CA LEU A 915 5.89 37.67 -10.85
C LEU A 915 6.24 38.69 -11.94
N ASN A 916 5.33 38.92 -12.89
CA ASN A 916 5.55 39.87 -13.98
C ASN A 916 6.88 39.64 -14.73
N ASN A 917 7.23 38.38 -15.00
CA ASN A 917 8.47 37.96 -15.67
C ASN A 917 9.78 38.32 -14.93
N ASN A 918 9.71 38.64 -13.64
CA ASN A 918 10.86 38.82 -12.78
C ASN A 918 10.95 37.69 -11.76
N ILE A 919 12.17 37.30 -11.39
CA ILE A 919 12.43 36.32 -10.34
C ILE A 919 12.85 37.05 -9.07
N TYR A 920 12.15 36.79 -7.98
CA TYR A 920 12.36 37.42 -6.68
C TYR A 920 12.88 36.40 -5.67
N TRP A 921 14.08 36.65 -5.14
CA TRP A 921 14.54 36.04 -3.91
C TRP A 921 14.45 37.08 -2.79
N LEU A 922 13.52 36.87 -1.85
CA LEU A 922 13.14 37.86 -0.84
C LEU A 922 13.28 37.28 0.57
N VAL A 923 13.88 38.07 1.46
CA VAL A 923 14.08 37.77 2.88
C VAL A 923 13.53 38.93 3.71
N LYS A 924 12.66 38.65 4.67
CA LYS A 924 12.14 39.59 5.67
C LYS A 924 12.72 39.29 7.04
N GLN A 925 13.28 40.30 7.69
CA GLN A 925 13.82 40.22 9.04
C GLN A 925 13.34 41.41 9.85
N ASN A 926 12.58 41.16 10.93
CA ASN A 926 11.96 42.16 11.79
C ASN A 926 11.17 43.23 11.00
N GLY A 927 10.40 42.79 9.99
CA GLY A 927 9.59 43.65 9.12
C GLY A 927 10.37 44.38 8.01
N LYS A 928 11.70 44.33 8.03
CA LYS A 928 12.54 44.89 6.96
C LYS A 928 12.70 43.89 5.83
N THR A 929 12.57 44.36 4.59
CA THR A 929 12.67 43.53 3.37
C THR A 929 14.03 43.69 2.72
N TYR A 930 14.62 42.56 2.35
CA TYR A 930 15.86 42.42 1.58
C TYR A 930 15.55 41.54 0.38
N GLN A 931 16.00 41.92 -0.81
CA GLN A 931 15.68 41.15 -2.02
C GLN A 931 16.80 41.20 -3.04
N ALA A 932 17.00 40.08 -3.73
CA ALA A 932 17.74 39.96 -4.97
C ALA A 932 16.70 39.70 -6.08
N VAL A 933 16.68 40.56 -7.11
CA VAL A 933 15.68 40.49 -8.19
C VAL A 933 16.41 40.34 -9.52
N PHE A 934 15.91 39.44 -10.36
CA PHE A 934 16.31 39.31 -11.76
C PHE A 934 15.17 39.78 -12.67
N ASN A 935 15.47 40.76 -13.53
CA ASN A 935 14.52 41.36 -14.46
C ASN A 935 14.84 41.05 -15.93
N GLY A 936 15.65 40.01 -16.18
CA GLY A 936 16.05 39.61 -17.53
C GLY A 936 15.10 38.59 -18.16
N LYS A 937 15.47 38.08 -19.34
CA LYS A 937 14.70 37.02 -20.00
C LYS A 937 14.85 35.71 -19.21
N ILE A 938 13.73 35.16 -18.74
CA ILE A 938 13.67 33.82 -18.13
C ILE A 938 13.83 32.76 -19.25
N PRO A 939 14.60 31.67 -19.05
CA PRO A 939 14.74 30.61 -20.06
C PRO A 939 13.40 30.00 -20.48
N ASP A 940 13.25 29.75 -21.78
CA ASP A 940 12.05 29.10 -22.35
C ASP A 940 12.09 27.56 -22.21
N GLN A 941 13.28 26.99 -21.99
CA GLN A 941 13.49 25.56 -21.71
C GLN A 941 13.60 25.31 -20.21
N GLN A 942 13.72 24.06 -19.79
CA GLN A 942 13.99 23.73 -18.39
C GLN A 942 15.30 24.36 -17.91
N PHE A 943 15.30 24.91 -16.70
CA PHE A 943 16.47 25.57 -16.10
C PHE A 943 16.49 25.32 -14.59
N VAL A 944 17.66 25.52 -13.98
CA VAL A 944 17.87 25.39 -12.53
C VAL A 944 17.94 26.79 -11.91
N LEU A 945 17.05 27.05 -10.95
CA LEU A 945 17.06 28.28 -10.17
C LEU A 945 17.68 28.03 -8.80
N ASN A 946 18.76 28.74 -8.51
CA ASN A 946 19.47 28.67 -7.22
C ASN A 946 19.32 29.98 -6.46
N ALA A 947 18.87 29.92 -5.21
CA ALA A 947 18.79 31.07 -4.31
C ALA A 947 19.48 30.77 -2.98
N SER A 948 20.27 31.69 -2.45
CA SER A 948 20.98 31.51 -1.17
C SER A 948 20.84 32.69 -0.21
N LEU A 949 20.80 32.40 1.09
CA LEU A 949 21.10 33.29 2.20
C LEU A 949 22.23 32.64 3.01
N GLU A 950 23.43 33.19 2.89
CA GLU A 950 24.67 32.69 3.48
C GLU A 950 25.06 33.50 4.73
N ASN A 951 26.09 33.03 5.43
CA ASN A 951 26.65 33.72 6.58
C ASN A 951 26.95 35.21 6.29
N ARG A 952 26.85 36.06 7.33
CA ARG A 952 26.94 37.53 7.24
C ARG A 952 25.86 38.18 6.35
N GLY A 953 24.79 37.44 6.03
CA GLY A 953 23.61 37.93 5.33
C GLY A 953 23.77 38.04 3.81
N LYS A 954 24.78 37.40 3.22
CA LYS A 954 24.99 37.45 1.76
C LYS A 954 23.86 36.71 1.06
N MET A 955 23.22 37.37 0.08
CA MET A 955 22.16 36.76 -0.72
C MET A 955 22.60 36.67 -2.18
N ALA A 956 22.33 35.54 -2.82
CA ALA A 956 22.56 35.34 -4.25
C ALA A 956 21.35 34.69 -4.93
N LEU A 957 21.19 35.00 -6.21
CA LEU A 957 20.25 34.37 -7.12
C LEU A 957 21.00 34.00 -8.40
N SER A 958 20.91 32.75 -8.81
CA SER A 958 21.56 32.21 -10.01
C SER A 958 20.57 31.42 -10.87
N ILE A 959 20.74 31.49 -12.18
CA ILE A 959 20.04 30.66 -13.16
C ILE A 959 21.11 29.83 -13.87
N ASP A 960 20.96 28.51 -13.86
CA ASP A 960 21.89 27.59 -14.55
C ASP A 960 23.35 27.82 -14.09
N ASP A 961 23.52 28.00 -12.77
CA ASP A 961 24.74 28.41 -12.04
C ASP A 961 25.33 29.78 -12.40
N ASN A 962 24.75 30.48 -13.36
CA ASN A 962 25.11 31.85 -13.66
C ASN A 962 24.43 32.78 -12.66
N GLN A 963 25.22 33.41 -11.79
CA GLN A 963 24.69 34.31 -10.80
C GLN A 963 24.15 35.60 -11.43
N VAL A 964 22.84 35.78 -11.37
CA VAL A 964 22.09 36.86 -12.04
C VAL A 964 21.76 38.03 -11.11
N SER A 965 21.79 37.84 -9.78
CA SER A 965 21.52 38.91 -8.82
C SER A 965 22.21 38.64 -7.47
N LYS A 966 22.54 39.71 -6.74
CA LYS A 966 23.10 39.69 -5.38
C LYS A 966 22.37 40.70 -4.49
N SER A 967 22.28 40.41 -3.20
CA SER A 967 21.78 41.33 -2.18
C SER A 967 22.43 41.04 -0.83
N LYS A 968 22.06 41.79 0.21
CA LYS A 968 22.58 41.58 1.57
C LYS A 968 21.49 41.82 2.62
N ALA A 969 21.12 40.76 3.32
CA ALA A 969 20.25 40.78 4.50
C ALA A 969 21.01 41.22 5.76
N ALA A 970 20.33 41.32 6.92
CA ALA A 970 21.00 41.67 8.17
C ALA A 970 21.96 40.56 8.65
N GLY A 971 21.69 39.32 8.29
CA GLY A 971 22.42 38.13 8.74
C GLY A 971 21.58 36.88 8.50
N LEU A 972 21.96 35.77 9.13
CA LEU A 972 21.10 34.59 9.23
C LEU A 972 19.93 34.87 10.20
N PHE A 973 18.88 34.06 10.12
CA PHE A 973 17.78 34.14 11.08
C PHE A 973 18.26 33.71 12.48
N THR A 974 17.78 34.37 13.52
CA THR A 974 18.19 34.11 14.92
C THR A 974 17.14 33.33 15.72
N LYS A 975 15.96 33.11 15.14
CA LYS A 975 14.85 32.36 15.73
C LYS A 975 14.19 31.52 14.65
N ASP A 976 13.66 30.37 15.06
CA ASP A 976 12.82 29.54 14.21
C ASP A 976 11.44 30.19 13.99
N PHE A 977 10.69 29.67 13.01
CA PHE A 977 9.34 30.12 12.72
C PHE A 977 8.34 29.19 13.40
N ASP A 978 7.61 29.71 14.39
CA ASP A 978 6.95 28.86 15.39
C ASP A 978 5.77 28.00 14.88
N GLN A 979 5.17 28.25 13.71
CA GLN A 979 3.95 27.52 13.28
C GLN A 979 3.73 27.41 11.76
N GLU A 980 4.74 27.71 10.94
CA GLU A 980 4.50 27.87 9.50
C GLU A 980 5.21 26.79 8.67
N ARG A 981 4.40 25.90 8.10
CA ARG A 981 4.84 24.91 7.11
C ARG A 981 5.53 25.60 5.95
N VAL A 982 6.46 24.90 5.33
CA VAL A 982 7.05 25.30 4.07
C VAL A 982 5.97 25.26 2.99
N ARG A 983 5.75 26.39 2.31
CA ARG A 983 4.76 26.54 1.24
C ARG A 983 5.44 26.35 -0.10
N ILE A 984 5.01 25.36 -0.88
CA ILE A 984 5.67 24.93 -2.12
C ILE A 984 4.66 24.98 -3.26
N GLY A 985 4.96 25.72 -4.32
CA GLY A 985 4.07 25.85 -5.48
C GLY A 985 2.78 26.65 -5.25
N HIS A 986 2.47 27.06 -4.01
CA HIS A 986 1.29 27.87 -3.67
C HIS A 986 1.46 28.57 -2.32
N ASP A 987 0.93 29.79 -2.19
CA ASP A 987 0.81 30.51 -0.91
C ASP A 987 -0.58 31.16 -0.80
N ASN A 988 -1.31 30.87 0.29
CA ASN A 988 -2.66 31.35 0.58
C ASN A 988 -2.75 32.05 1.95
N MET A 989 -1.63 32.58 2.47
CA MET A 989 -1.55 33.19 3.81
C MET A 989 -2.17 34.60 3.91
N GLY A 990 -2.79 35.12 2.83
CA GLY A 990 -3.44 36.43 2.82
C GLY A 990 -2.53 37.54 3.36
N THR A 991 -3.00 38.25 4.40
CA THR A 991 -2.27 39.36 5.02
C THR A 991 -0.95 38.98 5.71
N SER A 992 -0.66 37.69 5.82
CA SER A 992 0.54 37.15 6.48
C SER A 992 1.61 36.65 5.51
N GLN A 993 1.39 36.71 4.19
CA GLN A 993 2.36 36.27 3.20
C GLN A 993 3.71 37.01 3.28
N VAL A 994 4.79 36.33 2.89
CA VAL A 994 6.16 36.88 2.97
C VAL A 994 6.41 37.88 1.86
N GLY A 995 6.15 37.49 0.61
CA GLY A 995 6.45 38.31 -0.56
C GLY A 995 5.34 39.29 -0.91
N ASN A 996 5.60 40.13 -1.91
CA ASN A 996 4.68 41.17 -2.37
C ASN A 996 3.99 40.70 -3.67
N TYR A 997 3.15 39.67 -3.56
CA TYR A 997 2.35 39.10 -4.66
C TYR A 997 0.86 39.12 -4.32
N LYS A 998 -0.01 38.74 -5.27
CA LYS A 998 -1.46 38.67 -5.08
C LYS A 998 -1.82 37.61 -4.02
N ASP A 999 -2.93 37.82 -3.31
CA ASP A 999 -3.47 36.80 -2.42
C ASP A 999 -3.84 35.54 -3.23
N ARG A 1000 -3.61 34.36 -2.66
CA ARG A 1000 -3.67 33.03 -3.32
C ARG A 1000 -2.82 32.97 -4.60
N PHE A 1001 -1.51 32.74 -4.44
CA PHE A 1001 -0.56 32.76 -5.54
C PHE A 1001 -0.01 31.36 -5.88
N TYR A 1002 -0.59 30.75 -6.92
CA TYR A 1002 -0.22 29.42 -7.41
C TYR A 1002 0.87 29.50 -8.49
N PHE A 1003 1.77 28.53 -8.47
CA PHE A 1003 2.75 28.32 -9.52
C PHE A 1003 2.16 27.51 -10.67
N ASN A 1004 2.16 28.10 -11.86
CA ASN A 1004 1.66 27.46 -13.08
C ASN A 1004 2.73 26.69 -13.86
N GLY A 1005 4.00 26.78 -13.46
CA GLY A 1005 5.08 25.92 -13.98
C GLY A 1005 5.13 24.55 -13.29
N ARG A 1006 6.06 23.71 -13.76
CA ARG A 1006 6.40 22.43 -13.14
C ARG A 1006 7.71 22.56 -12.35
N ILE A 1007 7.73 21.99 -11.15
CA ILE A 1007 8.92 21.86 -10.31
C ILE A 1007 9.27 20.37 -10.30
N ASN A 1008 10.51 20.00 -10.63
CA ASN A 1008 10.94 18.60 -10.56
C ASN A 1008 11.35 18.27 -9.12
N PRO A 1009 10.59 17.44 -8.36
CA PRO A 1009 10.87 17.18 -6.95
C PRO A 1009 12.15 16.35 -6.71
N ARG A 1010 12.66 15.65 -7.72
CA ARG A 1010 13.88 14.83 -7.60
C ARG A 1010 15.17 15.67 -7.61
N SER A 1011 15.13 16.82 -8.27
CA SER A 1011 16.29 17.74 -8.39
C SER A 1011 16.04 19.12 -7.78
N SER A 1012 14.91 19.30 -7.10
CA SER A 1012 14.56 20.52 -6.39
C SER A 1012 14.52 20.27 -4.89
N TYR A 1013 15.27 21.06 -4.13
CA TYR A 1013 15.37 20.91 -2.69
C TYR A 1013 15.62 22.24 -1.96
N LEU A 1014 15.20 22.29 -0.70
CA LEU A 1014 15.66 23.24 0.30
C LEU A 1014 16.77 22.58 1.11
N ASN A 1015 17.89 23.27 1.20
CA ASN A 1015 19.05 22.88 1.98
C ASN A 1015 19.30 23.89 3.09
N LEU A 1016 19.43 23.40 4.33
CA LEU A 1016 19.72 24.20 5.50
C LEU A 1016 21.02 23.70 6.13
N LYS A 1017 22.03 24.57 6.17
CA LYS A 1017 23.39 24.17 6.57
C LYS A 1017 23.91 25.05 7.70
N LEU A 1018 24.59 24.46 8.69
CA LEU A 1018 25.33 25.24 9.68
C LEU A 1018 26.55 25.94 9.03
N PRO A 1019 26.79 27.23 9.30
CA PRO A 1019 27.96 27.95 8.78
C PRO A 1019 29.25 27.33 9.33
N ILE A 1020 30.27 27.23 8.48
CA ILE A 1020 31.58 26.66 8.85
C ILE A 1020 32.39 27.72 9.62
N GLU A 1021 32.92 27.38 10.80
CA GLU A 1021 33.89 28.21 11.51
C GLU A 1021 35.24 28.18 10.75
N GLY A 1022 35.72 29.34 10.30
CA GLY A 1022 37.02 29.45 9.61
C GLY A 1022 37.06 30.36 8.37
N ASP A 1023 35.94 30.91 7.90
CA ASP A 1023 35.94 31.96 6.87
C ASP A 1023 36.44 33.31 7.46
N GLU A 1024 37.75 33.38 7.74
CA GLU A 1024 38.44 34.64 7.98
C GLU A 1024 38.31 35.55 6.74
N PRO A 1025 38.10 36.87 6.92
CA PRO A 1025 38.08 37.79 5.80
C PRO A 1025 39.48 37.89 5.19
N GLU A 1026 39.61 37.67 3.89
CA GLU A 1026 40.72 38.27 3.15
C GLU A 1026 40.71 39.77 3.40
N THR A 1027 41.74 40.23 4.10
CA THR A 1027 42.02 41.62 4.38
C THR A 1027 42.22 42.37 3.07
N THR A 1028 41.54 43.50 2.98
CA THR A 1028 41.70 44.54 1.96
C THR A 1028 43.16 45.00 1.84
N GLU A 1029 43.79 44.76 0.69
CA GLU A 1029 44.72 45.70 0.02
C GLU A 1029 44.73 45.43 -1.51
N PRO A 1030 44.99 46.46 -2.35
CA PRO A 1030 44.65 46.43 -3.77
C PRO A 1030 45.87 46.01 -4.62
N GLU A 1031 45.82 44.84 -5.23
CA GLU A 1031 46.74 44.50 -6.32
C GLU A 1031 46.01 44.05 -7.58
N GLN A 1032 46.35 44.75 -8.66
CA GLN A 1032 45.98 44.48 -10.03
C GLN A 1032 46.55 43.13 -10.44
N GLY A 1033 45.67 42.19 -10.75
CA GLY A 1033 46.04 40.91 -11.35
C GLY A 1033 44.78 40.19 -11.77
N GLN A 1034 44.37 40.35 -13.03
CA GLN A 1034 43.32 39.55 -13.63
C GLN A 1034 43.73 38.07 -13.57
N ALA A 1035 43.11 37.31 -12.68
CA ALA A 1035 42.87 35.88 -12.88
C ALA A 1035 41.35 35.71 -12.95
N GLN A 1036 40.83 35.69 -14.19
CA GLN A 1036 39.48 35.24 -14.46
C GLN A 1036 39.37 33.77 -14.01
N THR A 1037 38.73 33.51 -12.88
CA THR A 1037 38.08 32.21 -12.68
C THR A 1037 36.92 32.18 -13.66
N ASN A 1038 37.10 31.48 -14.77
CA ASN A 1038 36.05 31.25 -15.75
C ASN A 1038 34.88 30.56 -15.03
N ASN A 1039 33.81 31.30 -14.75
CA ASN A 1039 32.49 30.73 -14.45
C ASN A 1039 32.02 30.03 -15.72
N VAL A 1040 32.21 28.73 -15.77
CA VAL A 1040 31.76 27.90 -16.87
C VAL A 1040 30.31 27.53 -16.57
N GLY A 1041 29.35 28.37 -17.01
CA GLY A 1041 27.91 28.18 -16.75
C GLY A 1041 27.39 26.81 -17.18
N SER A 1042 26.27 26.33 -16.62
CA SER A 1042 25.78 24.97 -16.88
C SER A 1042 25.31 24.74 -18.32
N VAL A 1043 25.24 23.47 -18.74
CA VAL A 1043 24.75 23.06 -20.07
C VAL A 1043 23.80 21.87 -19.98
N THR A 1044 22.69 21.95 -20.71
CA THR A 1044 21.74 20.84 -20.87
C THR A 1044 21.91 20.18 -22.23
N ILE A 1045 22.17 18.89 -22.24
CA ILE A 1045 22.35 18.05 -23.40
C ILE A 1045 21.13 17.14 -23.52
N LYS A 1046 20.25 17.41 -24.47
CA LYS A 1046 19.21 16.45 -24.86
C LYS A 1046 19.85 15.25 -25.54
N MET A 1047 19.56 14.06 -25.06
CA MET A 1047 20.09 12.79 -25.54
C MET A 1047 18.93 11.81 -25.68
N GLY A 1048 18.83 11.15 -26.82
CA GLY A 1048 17.79 10.17 -27.11
C GLY A 1048 18.39 8.83 -27.51
N VAL A 1049 17.55 7.80 -27.59
CA VAL A 1049 17.87 6.55 -28.27
C VAL A 1049 17.30 6.58 -29.69
N ILE A 1050 18.08 6.15 -30.68
CA ILE A 1050 17.59 5.92 -32.04
C ILE A 1050 16.84 4.59 -32.03
N ALA A 1051 15.51 4.64 -32.20
CA ALA A 1051 14.63 3.47 -32.15
C ALA A 1051 15.14 2.35 -33.06
N HIS A 1052 15.20 1.12 -32.52
CA HIS A 1052 15.67 -0.10 -33.21
C HIS A 1052 17.15 -0.11 -33.68
N GLU A 1053 17.97 0.88 -33.33
CA GLU A 1053 19.37 0.95 -33.77
C GLU A 1053 20.42 0.69 -32.68
N MET A 1054 20.03 0.58 -31.40
CA MET A 1054 20.94 0.46 -30.25
C MET A 1054 22.07 1.51 -30.27
N LYS A 1055 21.69 2.77 -30.50
CA LYS A 1055 22.60 3.92 -30.54
C LYS A 1055 21.96 5.11 -29.84
N PHE A 1056 22.81 5.95 -29.25
CA PHE A 1056 22.40 7.29 -28.88
C PHE A 1056 22.21 8.17 -30.12
N ASP A 1057 21.24 9.08 -30.07
CA ASP A 1057 20.98 10.05 -31.15
C ASP A 1057 22.13 11.05 -31.35
N LYS A 1058 23.05 11.14 -30.40
CA LYS A 1058 24.31 11.88 -30.49
C LYS A 1058 25.49 10.96 -30.24
N ALA A 1059 26.39 10.89 -31.21
CA ALA A 1059 27.66 10.19 -31.08
C ALA A 1059 28.67 10.99 -30.23
N THR A 1060 28.58 12.33 -30.23
CA THR A 1060 29.47 13.20 -29.46
C THR A 1060 28.76 14.47 -28.99
N PHE A 1061 29.23 15.04 -27.87
CA PHE A 1061 28.87 16.40 -27.45
C PHE A 1061 30.04 17.06 -26.71
N LYS A 1062 30.03 18.39 -26.64
CA LYS A 1062 31.13 19.19 -26.06
C LYS A 1062 30.68 19.89 -24.79
N VAL A 1063 31.54 19.88 -23.78
CA VAL A 1063 31.38 20.60 -22.52
C VAL A 1063 32.73 21.21 -22.15
N LYS A 1064 32.74 22.24 -21.31
CA LYS A 1064 33.96 22.88 -20.83
C LYS A 1064 34.45 22.20 -19.55
N ALA A 1065 35.75 22.22 -19.30
CA ALA A 1065 36.33 21.70 -18.06
C ALA A 1065 35.68 22.32 -16.81
N GLY A 1066 35.17 21.48 -15.90
CA GLY A 1066 34.49 21.92 -14.68
C GLY A 1066 33.06 22.45 -14.87
N GLN A 1067 32.47 22.35 -16.07
CA GLN A 1067 31.09 22.75 -16.36
C GLN A 1067 30.07 21.84 -15.68
N GLN A 1068 28.98 22.36 -15.10
CA GLN A 1068 27.84 21.51 -14.72
C GLN A 1068 27.08 21.05 -15.98
N VAL A 1069 26.87 19.75 -16.12
CA VAL A 1069 26.25 19.09 -17.27
C VAL A 1069 24.97 18.40 -16.81
N THR A 1070 23.85 18.70 -17.47
CA THR A 1070 22.61 17.92 -17.39
C THR A 1070 22.43 17.16 -18.70
N ILE A 1071 22.30 15.84 -18.68
CA ILE A 1071 21.88 15.06 -19.84
C ILE A 1071 20.42 14.67 -19.65
N ASP A 1072 19.53 15.23 -20.45
CA ASP A 1072 18.13 14.82 -20.50
C ASP A 1072 18.03 13.63 -21.46
N PHE A 1073 18.01 12.43 -20.87
CA PHE A 1073 17.98 11.17 -21.58
C PHE A 1073 16.54 10.70 -21.80
N VAL A 1074 16.16 10.51 -23.06
CA VAL A 1074 14.83 10.03 -23.46
C VAL A 1074 14.97 8.67 -24.15
N ASN A 1075 14.30 7.66 -23.60
CA ASN A 1075 14.26 6.35 -24.21
C ASN A 1075 13.04 6.20 -25.11
N ASN A 1076 13.22 6.46 -26.41
CA ASN A 1076 12.17 6.27 -27.41
C ASN A 1076 12.21 4.87 -28.06
N ASP A 1077 12.99 3.94 -27.50
CA ASP A 1077 13.13 2.58 -28.01
C ASP A 1077 12.25 1.61 -27.21
N PHE A 1078 11.91 0.46 -27.81
CA PHE A 1078 11.07 -0.56 -27.17
C PHE A 1078 11.83 -1.37 -26.08
N MET A 1079 13.14 -1.21 -26.01
CA MET A 1079 14.01 -1.84 -25.02
C MET A 1079 14.43 -0.82 -23.95
N GLN A 1080 14.67 -1.28 -22.74
CA GLN A 1080 15.24 -0.47 -21.67
C GLN A 1080 16.69 -0.09 -22.00
N HIS A 1081 17.06 1.16 -21.68
CA HIS A 1081 18.43 1.65 -21.85
C HIS A 1081 18.87 2.45 -20.62
N ASN A 1082 20.18 2.48 -20.38
CA ASN A 1082 20.78 3.39 -19.43
C ASN A 1082 21.88 4.21 -20.13
N LEU A 1083 22.34 5.25 -19.47
CA LEU A 1083 23.41 6.12 -19.93
C LEU A 1083 24.38 6.36 -18.78
N LEU A 1084 25.64 5.99 -19.01
CA LEU A 1084 26.75 6.17 -18.09
C LEU A 1084 27.80 7.05 -18.73
N VAL A 1085 28.45 7.89 -17.94
CA VAL A 1085 29.63 8.69 -18.34
C VAL A 1085 30.84 8.14 -17.60
N GLY A 1086 31.89 7.78 -18.32
CA GLY A 1086 33.12 7.18 -17.79
C GLY A 1086 34.32 8.12 -17.84
N LYS A 1087 35.37 7.80 -17.08
CA LYS A 1087 36.68 8.47 -17.11
C LYS A 1087 37.35 8.32 -18.48
N SER A 1088 38.27 9.23 -18.81
CA SER A 1088 39.01 9.14 -20.08
C SER A 1088 39.73 7.79 -20.21
N GLY A 1089 39.61 7.14 -21.37
CA GLY A 1089 40.17 5.81 -21.64
C GLY A 1089 39.47 4.62 -20.97
N SER A 1090 38.33 4.82 -20.30
CA SER A 1090 37.68 3.76 -19.49
C SER A 1090 36.66 2.87 -20.21
N LEU A 1091 36.36 3.11 -21.50
CA LEU A 1091 35.28 2.43 -22.23
C LEU A 1091 35.37 0.89 -22.12
N GLU A 1092 36.56 0.34 -22.37
CA GLU A 1092 36.80 -1.11 -22.31
C GLU A 1092 36.68 -1.68 -20.89
N THR A 1093 37.11 -0.90 -19.88
CA THR A 1093 37.04 -1.29 -18.46
C THR A 1093 35.59 -1.33 -17.99
N ILE A 1094 34.81 -0.29 -18.31
CA ILE A 1094 33.38 -0.22 -17.97
C ILE A 1094 32.61 -1.29 -18.74
N GLY A 1095 32.92 -1.51 -20.02
CA GLY A 1095 32.32 -2.56 -20.84
C GLY A 1095 32.52 -3.97 -20.28
N LYS A 1096 33.74 -4.30 -19.86
CA LYS A 1096 34.05 -5.60 -19.20
C LYS A 1096 33.32 -5.76 -17.87
N ALA A 1097 33.21 -4.68 -17.08
CA ALA A 1097 32.46 -4.70 -15.83
C ALA A 1097 30.95 -4.87 -16.07
N ALA A 1098 30.42 -4.26 -17.13
CA ALA A 1098 29.02 -4.45 -17.56
C ALA A 1098 28.76 -5.90 -18.02
N ASP A 1099 29.68 -6.50 -18.79
CA ASP A 1099 29.57 -7.91 -19.20
C ASP A 1099 29.64 -8.87 -18.00
N ALA A 1100 30.43 -8.54 -16.97
CA ALA A 1100 30.47 -9.31 -15.74
C ALA A 1100 29.15 -9.17 -14.96
N LEU A 1101 28.61 -7.95 -14.86
CA LEU A 1101 27.34 -7.65 -14.20
C LEU A 1101 26.14 -8.28 -14.92
N ALA A 1102 26.20 -8.43 -16.24
CA ALA A 1102 25.19 -9.12 -17.05
C ALA A 1102 25.04 -10.62 -16.67
N ARG A 1103 26.04 -11.22 -16.02
CA ARG A 1103 26.00 -12.61 -15.54
C ARG A 1103 25.56 -12.71 -14.08
N ASP A 1104 25.40 -11.57 -13.39
CA ASP A 1104 24.92 -11.50 -12.02
C ASP A 1104 23.38 -11.52 -12.03
N PRO A 1105 22.71 -12.45 -11.31
CA PRO A 1105 21.25 -12.46 -11.21
C PRO A 1105 20.67 -11.17 -10.59
N ASN A 1106 21.47 -10.32 -9.95
CA ASN A 1106 21.07 -9.01 -9.44
C ASN A 1106 21.32 -7.85 -10.42
N GLY A 1107 21.84 -8.09 -11.63
CA GLY A 1107 22.19 -7.05 -12.59
C GLY A 1107 21.05 -6.06 -12.88
N ILE A 1108 19.81 -6.55 -12.99
CA ILE A 1108 18.62 -5.72 -13.20
C ILE A 1108 18.30 -4.82 -11.98
N LYS A 1109 18.43 -5.34 -10.75
CA LYS A 1109 18.25 -4.57 -9.51
C LYS A 1109 19.31 -3.47 -9.36
N MET A 1110 20.46 -3.67 -9.98
CA MET A 1110 21.55 -2.69 -10.04
C MET A 1110 21.43 -1.74 -11.24
N ASN A 1111 20.31 -1.75 -11.96
CA ASN A 1111 20.09 -0.96 -13.19
C ASN A 1111 21.16 -1.21 -14.28
N PHE A 1112 21.83 -2.36 -14.21
CA PHE A 1112 23.04 -2.69 -14.97
C PHE A 1112 24.19 -1.66 -14.85
N VAL A 1113 24.26 -0.88 -13.77
CA VAL A 1113 25.35 0.08 -13.51
C VAL A 1113 26.47 -0.60 -12.70
N PRO A 1114 27.67 -0.83 -13.25
CA PRO A 1114 28.78 -1.41 -12.49
C PRO A 1114 29.26 -0.48 -11.36
N LYS A 1115 29.60 -1.03 -10.20
CA LYS A 1115 30.16 -0.24 -9.08
C LYS A 1115 31.68 -0.14 -9.18
N ILE A 1116 32.18 0.64 -10.14
CA ILE A 1116 33.63 0.83 -10.37
C ILE A 1116 34.00 2.32 -10.39
N PRO A 1117 35.22 2.70 -9.95
CA PRO A 1117 35.63 4.10 -9.82
C PRO A 1117 35.80 4.83 -11.17
N GLU A 1118 35.72 4.13 -12.29
CA GLU A 1118 35.80 4.67 -13.64
C GLU A 1118 34.50 5.35 -14.09
N ILE A 1119 33.37 5.11 -13.42
CA ILE A 1119 32.10 5.77 -13.74
C ILE A 1119 32.02 7.11 -13.01
N ILE A 1120 31.72 8.16 -13.77
CA ILE A 1120 31.56 9.54 -13.29
C ILE A 1120 30.11 9.79 -12.89
N ALA A 1121 29.16 9.33 -13.72
CA ALA A 1121 27.74 9.56 -13.55
C ALA A 1121 26.94 8.49 -14.30
N ALA A 1122 25.77 8.13 -13.80
CA ALA A 1122 24.89 7.14 -14.43
C ALA A 1122 23.41 7.45 -14.20
N THR A 1123 22.58 7.17 -15.20
CA THR A 1123 21.12 7.06 -15.05
C THR A 1123 20.74 5.68 -14.50
N PRO A 1124 19.57 5.53 -13.85
CA PRO A 1124 18.96 4.22 -13.67
C PRO A 1124 18.55 3.64 -15.04
N LEU A 1125 18.03 2.42 -15.02
CA LEU A 1125 17.50 1.81 -16.23
C LEU A 1125 16.20 2.55 -16.62
N VAL A 1126 16.14 3.07 -17.83
CA VAL A 1126 15.02 3.89 -18.32
C VAL A 1126 14.12 3.02 -19.19
N ASP A 1127 12.84 2.92 -18.80
CA ASP A 1127 11.81 2.18 -19.52
C ASP A 1127 11.51 2.78 -20.91
N PRO A 1128 10.93 1.98 -21.83
CA PRO A 1128 10.38 2.49 -23.09
C PRO A 1128 9.45 3.69 -22.85
N GLU A 1129 9.56 4.72 -23.69
CA GLU A 1129 8.86 6.01 -23.57
C GLU A 1129 9.18 6.81 -22.28
N GLY A 1130 10.12 6.30 -21.47
CA GLY A 1130 10.61 6.94 -20.26
C GLY A 1130 11.62 8.05 -20.52
N ASN A 1131 11.83 8.88 -19.52
CA ASN A 1131 12.89 9.89 -19.50
C ASN A 1131 13.58 9.95 -18.14
N GLU A 1132 14.85 10.28 -18.15
CA GLU A 1132 15.64 10.57 -16.94
C GLU A 1132 16.64 11.69 -17.20
N SER A 1133 16.95 12.49 -16.17
CA SER A 1133 17.96 13.54 -16.25
C SER A 1133 19.20 13.15 -15.43
N LEU A 1134 20.36 13.12 -16.07
CA LEU A 1134 21.65 12.89 -15.43
C LEU A 1134 22.40 14.20 -15.20
N VAL A 1135 22.59 14.59 -13.93
CA VAL A 1135 23.31 15.82 -13.57
C VAL A 1135 24.69 15.48 -12.99
N PHE A 1136 25.75 16.05 -13.54
CA PHE A 1136 27.12 15.88 -13.03
C PHE A 1136 28.03 17.04 -13.42
N THR A 1137 29.17 17.19 -12.74
CA THR A 1137 30.19 18.18 -13.12
C THR A 1137 31.18 17.53 -14.11
N ALA A 1138 31.38 18.16 -15.26
CA ALA A 1138 32.37 17.75 -16.24
C ALA A 1138 33.77 17.72 -15.61
N PRO A 1139 34.58 16.70 -15.90
CA PRO A 1139 35.97 16.63 -15.43
C PRO A 1139 36.76 17.91 -15.69
N THR A 1140 37.67 18.26 -14.78
CA THR A 1140 38.51 19.47 -14.92
C THR A 1140 39.69 19.28 -15.88
N THR A 1141 39.96 18.04 -16.31
CA THR A 1141 41.01 17.71 -17.26
C THR A 1141 40.42 17.63 -18.67
N PRO A 1142 40.83 18.50 -19.62
CA PRO A 1142 40.40 18.41 -21.01
C PRO A 1142 40.74 17.04 -21.62
N GLY A 1143 39.85 16.51 -22.44
CA GLY A 1143 40.01 15.18 -23.03
C GLY A 1143 38.70 14.55 -23.47
N GLU A 1144 38.81 13.32 -23.98
CA GLU A 1144 37.68 12.51 -24.43
C GLU A 1144 37.23 11.56 -23.32
N TYR A 1145 35.94 11.62 -22.97
CA TYR A 1145 35.31 10.82 -21.93
C TYR A 1145 34.18 10.00 -22.56
N PRO A 1146 34.22 8.66 -22.46
CA PRO A 1146 33.20 7.82 -23.06
C PRO A 1146 31.87 7.97 -22.32
N PHE A 1147 30.76 7.94 -23.05
CA PHE A 1147 29.46 7.59 -22.48
C PHE A 1147 28.91 6.35 -23.18
N LEU A 1148 28.19 5.50 -22.45
CA LEU A 1148 27.78 4.18 -22.93
C LEU A 1148 26.51 3.68 -22.24
N CYS A 1149 25.78 2.81 -22.94
CA CYS A 1149 24.74 1.98 -22.35
C CYS A 1149 25.35 0.65 -21.89
N THR A 1150 25.10 0.26 -20.65
CA THR A 1150 25.65 -0.94 -20.00
C THR A 1150 24.63 -2.06 -19.82
N VAL A 1151 23.42 -1.90 -20.35
CA VAL A 1151 22.48 -3.01 -20.56
C VAL A 1151 23.22 -4.14 -21.32
N PRO A 1152 23.01 -5.42 -20.94
CA PRO A 1152 23.82 -6.53 -21.44
C PRO A 1152 24.03 -6.51 -22.95
N GLY A 1153 25.30 -6.43 -23.37
CA GLY A 1153 25.69 -6.42 -24.78
C GLY A 1153 25.68 -5.05 -25.49
N HIS A 1154 25.01 -4.03 -24.94
CA HIS A 1154 24.77 -2.76 -25.64
C HIS A 1154 26.05 -1.91 -25.81
N TRP A 1155 26.94 -1.89 -24.82
CA TRP A 1155 28.10 -0.97 -24.80
C TRP A 1155 29.04 -1.10 -26.01
N ARG A 1156 29.05 -2.25 -26.68
CA ARG A 1156 29.86 -2.51 -27.89
C ARG A 1156 29.46 -1.64 -29.08
N ILE A 1157 28.21 -1.19 -29.12
CA ILE A 1157 27.61 -0.45 -30.25
C ILE A 1157 26.91 0.84 -29.79
N MET A 1158 26.45 0.90 -28.55
CA MET A 1158 25.75 2.02 -27.95
C MET A 1158 26.66 2.81 -27.01
N ASN A 1159 27.60 3.54 -27.62
CA ASN A 1159 28.53 4.43 -26.93
C ASN A 1159 28.81 5.69 -27.75
N GLY A 1160 29.37 6.70 -27.09
CA GLY A 1160 29.78 7.96 -27.69
C GLY A 1160 30.83 8.67 -26.85
N ILE A 1161 31.22 9.88 -27.26
CA ILE A 1161 32.30 10.66 -26.63
C ILE A 1161 31.80 12.03 -26.18
N MET A 1162 31.91 12.29 -24.88
CA MET A 1162 31.88 13.63 -24.33
C MET A 1162 33.27 14.24 -24.43
N ILE A 1163 33.39 15.36 -25.14
CA ILE A 1163 34.64 16.11 -25.27
C ILE A 1163 34.63 17.23 -24.23
N VAL A 1164 35.60 17.20 -23.33
CA VAL A 1164 35.83 18.25 -22.34
C VAL A 1164 36.92 19.18 -22.90
N GLU A 1165 36.56 20.46 -23.12
CA GLU A 1165 37.45 21.51 -23.65
C GLU A 1165 37.95 22.50 -22.59
#